data_AF-A0AAD6Y058-F1
#
_entry.id   AF-A0AAD6Y058-F1
#
_cell.length_a   1.000
_cell.length_b   1.000
_cell.length_c   1.000
_cell.angle_alpha   90.00
_cell.angle_beta   90.00
_cell.angle_gamma   90.00
#
_symmetry.space_group_name_H-M   'P 1'
#
loop_
_entity.id
_entity.type
_entity.pdbx_description
1 polymer ?
#
loop_
_entity_poly.entity_id
_entity_poly.type
_entity_poly.pdbx_seq_one_letter_code
_entity_poly.pdbx_strand_id
1 'polypeptide(L)'
;MNRLEFLWTEPFTPSTDISSGFRFPPFPLATVEDVDPKLSAEVETETQTDIFEPPSPEYKHVYERLSQPSADILTQVVRSLPDLLPEPEIGSTSIFEDKAHLDYAIETSFSPTHPITSTQSLEILVAERNYEQALLVLDQLLEVGTEIPCSFAYEEAAMSAIKVQARTQAEMEDQVQRFGKWLSLIPAADQSRPRRFRRLIHRILLSPVNSLRLIMEFGLIAAEKGFATATHYHATSIVARYGDPDVTIRFIDEIRRRHRTFLARTSPDMNVEILDRRLHVDIVGLAVRTLARAGRFDHALQLFPDPQETTFHLTSYTYNFLLRKLRKLQDPRYLPHIKFVTEHKSEARLRTPALKNMDKSKLALAIRCLANAGQFDLAIDAPQRVETLGAALRALKKGLSAISPLHRPHPLSIVRFLELYLGSGRTRAIPLLRNLVLRRGNHEVTQLYMLAELIFHGRNRNPDLVIQTFVTHFYIVGLPRDDILQLLESMECDPETEWIWAAEPRVKLHPNHVHTAMVWRALLELTRDDRGLTSLYDKLLRFADLGSESSSTLHPGVPYLHPPPGFKTGVDAAAFTPFVRRICRAFGPERGMLIIKDMLNLKIKPTIHQLTELAMEYSRSGDVAKTLGLLDQVEAAEANAAAAEGVNPNVVENEPRAIRDHLLPRVDRVFYVAVVRGFLQSNRLDAARDVERRMYKRYGYVAGENHHVDVLYADLQAAESGQSIPLRPVRPLLGNPLLFLTRFQTVTSVVHKGSYKALLEKVCIKLPLLRRLMG
;
A
#
# COMPACT_ATOMS: atom_id res chain seq x y z
N MET A 1 -17.95 -16.03 46.52
CA MET A 1 -18.83 -15.25 45.62
C MET A 1 -18.81 -13.79 46.07
N ASN A 2 -18.62 -12.85 45.13
CA ASN A 2 -18.31 -11.42 45.30
C ASN A 2 -16.86 -11.07 45.67
N ARG A 3 -15.95 -11.24 44.70
CA ARG A 3 -14.78 -10.37 44.38
C ARG A 3 -13.84 -11.15 43.47
N LEU A 4 -13.77 -10.80 42.18
CA LEU A 4 -12.62 -10.92 41.27
C LEU A 4 -13.05 -10.46 39.85
N GLU A 5 -13.24 -9.16 39.70
CA GLU A 5 -13.24 -8.48 38.39
C GLU A 5 -12.27 -7.32 38.51
N PHE A 6 -11.00 -7.53 38.14
CA PHE A 6 -10.06 -6.49 37.77
C PHE A 6 -8.82 -7.16 37.18
N LEU A 7 -8.72 -7.17 35.86
CA LEU A 7 -7.49 -7.02 35.07
C LEU A 7 -7.93 -7.01 33.60
N TRP A 8 -7.35 -6.09 32.82
CA TRP A 8 -7.55 -5.88 31.38
C TRP A 8 -8.70 -4.97 30.94
N THR A 9 -8.66 -3.70 31.35
CA THR A 9 -8.76 -2.53 30.45
C THR A 9 -8.51 -1.24 31.25
N GLU A 10 -7.35 -0.59 31.13
CA GLU A 10 -7.21 0.80 31.56
C GLU A 10 -7.60 1.75 30.41
N PRO A 11 -8.50 2.74 30.65
CA PRO A 11 -8.63 3.91 29.81
C PRO A 11 -7.70 5.02 30.29
N PHE A 12 -6.90 5.57 29.37
CA PHE A 12 -6.04 6.74 29.60
C PHE A 12 -6.90 7.98 29.90
N THR A 13 -6.84 8.50 31.14
CA THR A 13 -7.21 9.88 31.49
C THR A 13 -5.94 10.69 31.78
N PRO A 14 -5.79 11.94 31.29
CA PRO A 14 -4.65 12.76 31.62
C PRO A 14 -4.89 13.47 32.96
N SER A 15 -4.12 13.13 33.99
CA SER A 15 -3.96 14.01 35.17
C SER A 15 -2.82 14.99 34.91
N THR A 16 -3.13 16.26 35.11
CA THR A 16 -2.19 17.38 35.25
C THR A 16 -1.36 17.25 36.53
N ASP A 17 -0.18 17.87 36.48
CA ASP A 17 0.81 18.09 37.54
C ASP A 17 1.63 16.89 38.03
N ILE A 18 2.94 16.94 37.71
CA ILE A 18 4.04 17.03 38.68
C ILE A 18 5.30 17.49 37.92
N SER A 19 5.82 18.63 38.35
CA SER A 19 7.19 19.06 38.13
C SER A 19 8.15 18.15 38.92
N SER A 20 9.06 17.46 38.24
CA SER A 20 10.35 17.09 38.83
C SER A 20 11.35 16.76 37.71
N GLY A 21 12.50 17.42 37.78
CA GLY A 21 13.57 17.30 36.80
C GLY A 21 14.27 15.95 36.91
N PHE A 22 14.51 15.32 35.78
CA PHE A 22 15.47 14.24 35.64
C PHE A 22 16.55 14.65 34.64
N ARG A 23 17.77 14.83 35.17
CA ARG A 23 19.01 14.96 34.39
C ARG A 23 19.38 13.56 33.87
N PHE A 24 19.69 13.46 32.58
CA PHE A 24 20.34 12.28 32.01
C PHE A 24 21.84 12.30 32.33
N PRO A 25 22.46 11.16 32.66
CA PRO A 25 23.92 11.04 32.67
C PRO A 25 24.46 10.93 31.23
N PRO A 26 25.70 11.35 30.96
CA PRO A 26 26.32 11.21 29.65
C PRO A 26 26.74 9.75 29.40
N PHE A 27 26.51 9.26 28.18
CA PHE A 27 27.07 8.01 27.68
C PHE A 27 28.56 8.20 27.33
N PRO A 28 29.42 7.19 27.55
CA PRO A 28 30.82 7.26 27.16
C PRO A 28 30.97 7.04 25.64
N LEU A 29 31.79 7.88 25.02
CA LEU A 29 32.32 7.69 23.68
C LEU A 29 33.35 6.56 23.72
N ALA A 30 33.07 5.45 23.05
CA ALA A 30 34.09 4.48 22.68
C ALA A 30 34.81 4.99 21.44
N THR A 31 36.10 5.20 21.57
CA THR A 31 37.06 5.47 20.50
C THR A 31 37.19 4.24 19.60
N VAL A 32 36.94 4.43 18.31
CA VAL A 32 37.25 3.46 17.27
C VAL A 32 38.72 3.63 16.92
N GLU A 33 39.50 2.57 17.11
CA GLU A 33 40.89 2.48 16.67
C GLU A 33 40.97 2.37 15.14
N ASP A 34 41.93 3.10 14.60
CA ASP A 34 42.35 3.13 13.20
C ASP A 34 42.78 1.74 12.70
N VAL A 35 42.29 1.34 11.53
CA VAL A 35 42.87 0.25 10.74
C VAL A 35 43.21 0.78 9.35
N ASP A 36 44.49 0.66 9.01
CA ASP A 36 45.16 1.05 7.77
C ASP A 36 44.49 0.52 6.49
N PRO A 37 44.41 1.32 5.40
CA PRO A 37 44.03 0.83 4.08
C PRO A 37 45.27 0.69 3.20
N LYS A 38 45.83 -0.51 3.14
CA LYS A 38 46.71 -0.94 2.03
C LYS A 38 46.45 -2.41 1.72
N LEU A 39 45.71 -2.66 0.64
CA LEU A 39 46.14 -3.48 -0.49
C LEU A 39 44.99 -3.54 -1.50
N SER A 40 45.15 -2.79 -2.58
CA SER A 40 44.40 -2.94 -3.82
C SER A 40 45.16 -3.96 -4.66
N ALA A 41 44.54 -5.09 -4.97
CA ALA A 41 44.96 -5.98 -6.04
C ALA A 41 43.73 -6.66 -6.65
N GLU A 42 43.77 -6.76 -7.96
CA GLU A 42 42.74 -7.18 -8.89
C GLU A 42 42.16 -8.57 -8.56
N VAL A 43 40.84 -8.71 -8.65
CA VAL A 43 40.19 -10.01 -8.81
C VAL A 43 39.18 -9.89 -9.94
N GLU A 44 39.58 -10.44 -11.08
CA GLU A 44 38.72 -10.75 -12.22
C GLU A 44 37.67 -11.77 -11.78
N THR A 45 36.42 -11.53 -12.15
CA THR A 45 35.30 -12.46 -11.89
C THR A 45 35.29 -13.56 -12.94
N GLU A 46 35.94 -14.68 -12.66
CA GLU A 46 35.67 -15.96 -13.33
C GLU A 46 34.33 -16.55 -12.86
N THR A 47 33.55 -17.02 -13.83
CA THR A 47 32.24 -17.65 -13.64
C THR A 47 32.44 -19.10 -13.22
N GLN A 48 32.21 -19.38 -11.94
CA GLN A 48 32.25 -20.72 -11.37
C GLN A 48 31.02 -21.52 -11.82
N THR A 49 31.22 -22.38 -12.82
CA THR A 49 30.34 -23.50 -13.18
C THR A 49 31.13 -24.79 -13.03
N ASP A 50 30.48 -25.81 -12.48
CA ASP A 50 30.94 -27.21 -12.27
C ASP A 50 32.01 -27.47 -11.18
N ILE A 51 31.53 -27.96 -10.03
CA ILE A 51 32.31 -28.43 -8.86
C ILE A 51 32.57 -29.96 -8.94
N PHE A 52 32.47 -30.58 -10.11
CA PHE A 52 32.87 -31.97 -10.29
C PHE A 52 33.91 -32.07 -11.39
N GLU A 53 35.10 -32.53 -11.01
CA GLU A 53 36.13 -32.91 -11.99
C GLU A 53 35.55 -33.93 -12.96
N PRO A 54 35.70 -33.74 -14.28
CA PRO A 54 35.28 -34.75 -15.24
C PRO A 54 36.05 -36.04 -14.95
N PRO A 55 35.37 -37.20 -14.91
CA PRO A 55 36.01 -38.47 -14.56
C PRO A 55 37.16 -38.74 -15.51
N SER A 56 38.30 -39.14 -14.95
CA SER A 56 39.50 -39.47 -15.73
C SER A 56 39.16 -40.54 -16.79
N PRO A 57 39.83 -40.53 -17.96
CA PRO A 57 39.53 -41.47 -19.05
C PRO A 57 39.65 -42.95 -18.64
N GLU A 58 40.37 -43.25 -17.56
CA GLU A 58 40.48 -44.60 -17.01
C GLU A 58 39.17 -45.06 -16.32
N TYR A 59 38.41 -44.15 -15.72
CA TYR A 59 37.14 -44.47 -15.07
C TYR A 59 35.96 -44.64 -16.04
N LYS A 60 36.06 -44.09 -17.26
CA LYS A 60 35.01 -44.26 -18.29
C LYS A 60 34.84 -45.73 -18.69
N HIS A 61 35.93 -46.49 -18.79
CA HIS A 61 35.86 -47.92 -19.10
C HIS A 61 35.27 -48.77 -17.96
N VAL A 62 35.43 -48.33 -16.71
CA VAL A 62 34.81 -48.99 -15.55
C VAL A 62 33.32 -48.71 -15.50
N TYR A 63 32.91 -47.46 -15.73
CA TYR A 63 31.48 -47.10 -15.81
C TYR A 63 30.79 -47.75 -17.00
N GLU A 64 31.42 -47.81 -18.18
CA GLU A 64 30.85 -48.53 -19.34
C GLU A 64 30.73 -50.04 -19.13
N ARG A 65 31.64 -50.66 -18.34
CA ARG A 65 31.50 -52.06 -17.91
C ARG A 65 30.37 -52.28 -16.90
N LEU A 66 30.19 -51.34 -15.96
CA LEU A 66 29.15 -51.44 -14.92
C LEU A 66 27.75 -51.05 -15.43
N SER A 67 27.67 -50.26 -16.50
CA SER A 67 26.41 -49.79 -17.10
C SER A 67 25.78 -50.78 -18.07
N GLN A 68 26.48 -51.86 -18.42
CA GLN A 68 25.85 -52.99 -19.11
C GLN A 68 24.99 -53.75 -18.09
N PRO A 69 23.66 -53.87 -18.30
CA PRO A 69 22.79 -54.59 -17.39
C PRO A 69 23.08 -56.08 -17.53
N SER A 70 24.06 -56.58 -16.78
CA SER A 70 24.20 -58.01 -16.56
C SER A 70 23.03 -58.43 -15.66
N ALA A 71 22.01 -59.01 -16.29
CA ALA A 71 20.86 -59.62 -15.62
C ALA A 71 21.25 -60.85 -14.76
N ASP A 72 22.51 -60.94 -14.29
CA ASP A 72 23.07 -62.15 -13.71
C ASP A 72 23.93 -61.93 -12.46
N ILE A 73 24.12 -60.69 -11.99
CA ILE A 73 24.84 -60.45 -10.72
C ILE A 73 23.97 -60.87 -9.53
N LEU A 74 22.69 -60.51 -9.51
CA LEU A 74 21.77 -60.96 -8.45
C LEU A 74 21.58 -62.47 -8.48
N THR A 75 21.58 -63.10 -9.66
CA THR A 75 21.50 -64.55 -9.81
C THR A 75 22.80 -65.25 -9.38
N GLN A 76 23.97 -64.66 -9.65
CA GLN A 76 25.25 -65.15 -9.13
C GLN A 76 25.35 -64.99 -7.62
N VAL A 77 24.92 -63.86 -7.06
CA VAL A 77 24.93 -63.62 -5.60
C VAL A 77 24.00 -64.62 -4.90
N VAL A 78 22.79 -64.82 -5.42
CA VAL A 78 21.84 -65.80 -4.89
C VAL A 78 22.34 -67.24 -5.04
N ARG A 79 23.09 -67.57 -6.11
CA ARG A 79 23.74 -68.89 -6.26
C ARG A 79 24.99 -69.09 -5.40
N SER A 80 25.66 -68.00 -5.02
CA SER A 80 26.89 -68.05 -4.22
C SER A 80 26.65 -68.00 -2.71
N LEU A 81 25.45 -67.62 -2.29
CA LEU A 81 25.06 -67.66 -0.89
C LEU A 81 24.70 -69.11 -0.51
N PRO A 82 25.30 -69.67 0.56
CA PRO A 82 24.92 -70.99 1.05
C PRO A 82 23.45 -70.99 1.51
N ASP A 83 22.71 -72.05 1.18
CA ASP A 83 21.26 -72.18 1.48
C ASP A 83 20.92 -72.04 2.98
N LEU A 84 21.90 -72.24 3.85
CA LEU A 84 21.84 -72.01 5.29
C LEU A 84 23.10 -71.27 5.72
N LEU A 85 22.93 -70.06 6.23
CA LEU A 85 23.99 -69.33 6.94
C LEU A 85 24.41 -70.17 8.15
N PRO A 86 25.73 -70.37 8.40
CA PRO A 86 26.18 -71.14 9.55
C PRO A 86 25.64 -70.52 10.85
N GLU A 87 25.10 -71.36 11.73
CA GLU A 87 24.63 -70.91 13.04
C GLU A 87 25.81 -70.24 13.78
N PRO A 88 25.61 -69.04 14.37
CA PRO A 88 26.68 -68.32 15.04
C PRO A 88 27.19 -69.17 16.19
N GLU A 89 28.50 -69.44 16.22
CA GLU A 89 29.14 -70.16 17.31
C GLU A 89 28.80 -69.45 18.63
N ILE A 90 28.15 -70.18 19.55
CA ILE A 90 27.69 -69.66 20.83
C ILE A 90 28.94 -69.30 21.66
N GLY A 91 29.36 -68.04 21.54
CA GLY A 91 30.58 -67.52 22.16
C GLY A 91 31.23 -66.36 21.39
N SER A 92 30.96 -66.19 20.09
CA SER A 92 31.52 -65.06 19.33
C SER A 92 30.64 -63.81 19.49
N THR A 93 31.01 -62.90 20.39
CA THR A 93 30.44 -61.56 20.41
C THR A 93 30.82 -60.84 19.12
N SER A 94 29.86 -60.65 18.23
CA SER A 94 29.87 -59.71 17.08
C SER A 94 31.14 -59.70 16.22
N ILE A 95 31.08 -60.37 15.06
CA ILE A 95 32.08 -60.28 13.96
C ILE A 95 32.30 -58.84 13.47
N PHE A 96 31.45 -57.87 13.85
CA PHE A 96 31.60 -56.46 13.48
C PHE A 96 32.30 -55.60 14.55
N GLU A 97 32.73 -56.19 15.68
CA GLU A 97 33.47 -55.47 16.72
C GLU A 97 34.88 -56.06 16.91
N ASP A 98 35.78 -55.81 15.96
CA ASP A 98 37.22 -55.98 16.18
C ASP A 98 37.67 -54.96 17.24
N LYS A 99 37.66 -55.39 18.51
CA LYS A 99 38.09 -54.63 19.69
C LYS A 99 39.58 -54.22 19.68
N ALA A 100 40.32 -54.51 18.61
CA ALA A 100 41.76 -54.31 18.50
C ALA A 100 42.18 -53.08 17.67
N HIS A 101 41.27 -52.40 16.97
CA HIS A 101 41.64 -51.20 16.21
C HIS A 101 41.54 -49.93 17.07
N LEU A 102 42.68 -49.54 17.66
CA LEU A 102 42.90 -48.28 18.39
C LEU A 102 42.69 -47.02 17.53
N ASP A 103 42.54 -47.14 16.21
CA ASP A 103 42.41 -45.99 15.29
C ASP A 103 41.01 -45.36 15.26
N TYR A 104 40.02 -45.97 15.94
CA TYR A 104 38.72 -45.34 16.21
C TYR A 104 38.66 -44.62 17.57
N ALA A 105 39.77 -44.58 18.32
CA ALA A 105 39.92 -43.68 19.45
C ALA A 105 40.17 -42.25 18.94
N ILE A 106 39.18 -41.68 18.24
CA ILE A 106 39.07 -40.24 18.21
C ILE A 106 38.87 -39.85 19.68
N GLU A 107 39.89 -39.25 20.28
CA GLU A 107 39.82 -38.54 21.56
C GLU A 107 38.91 -37.31 21.40
N THR A 108 37.66 -37.54 21.03
CA THR A 108 36.59 -36.59 21.31
C THR A 108 36.49 -36.57 22.82
N SER A 109 37.02 -35.50 23.39
CA SER A 109 36.77 -35.02 24.73
C SER A 109 35.27 -34.66 24.82
N PHE A 110 34.41 -35.69 24.72
CA PHE A 110 32.99 -35.57 24.95
C PHE A 110 32.81 -35.31 26.43
N SER A 111 32.52 -34.05 26.76
CA SER A 111 31.70 -33.77 27.92
C SER A 111 30.47 -34.69 27.85
N PRO A 112 29.98 -35.28 28.95
CA PRO A 112 28.80 -36.15 28.97
C PRO A 112 27.57 -35.32 28.59
N THR A 113 27.41 -35.08 27.29
CA THR A 113 26.24 -34.43 26.72
C THR A 113 25.13 -35.46 26.74
N HIS A 114 24.07 -35.17 27.47
CA HIS A 114 22.86 -35.98 27.49
C HIS A 114 22.44 -36.35 26.05
N PRO A 115 21.97 -37.59 25.81
CA PRO A 115 21.54 -38.01 24.47
C PRO A 115 20.52 -37.00 23.93
N ILE A 116 20.89 -36.34 22.84
CA ILE A 116 20.05 -35.32 22.20
C ILE A 116 18.85 -36.05 21.59
N THR A 117 17.66 -35.77 22.12
CA THR A 117 16.42 -36.32 21.57
C THR A 117 16.16 -35.75 20.17
N SER A 118 15.47 -36.48 19.29
CA SER A 118 15.21 -36.01 17.92
C SER A 118 14.47 -34.66 17.86
N THR A 119 13.65 -34.35 18.87
CA THR A 119 12.99 -33.05 19.02
C THR A 119 13.94 -31.94 19.45
N GLN A 120 14.93 -32.23 20.30
CA GLN A 120 16.03 -31.30 20.60
C GLN A 120 16.92 -31.06 19.39
N SER A 121 17.21 -32.10 18.59
CA SER A 121 17.92 -31.94 17.32
C SER A 121 17.20 -30.98 16.37
N LEU A 122 15.86 -31.07 16.31
CA LEU A 122 15.05 -30.12 15.53
C LEU A 122 15.20 -28.68 16.03
N GLU A 123 15.15 -28.45 17.35
CA GLU A 123 15.35 -27.11 17.92
C GLU A 123 16.76 -26.58 17.67
N ILE A 124 17.78 -27.44 17.75
CA ILE A 124 19.18 -27.10 17.45
C ILE A 124 19.31 -26.67 15.97
N LEU A 125 18.76 -27.44 15.03
CA LEU A 125 18.80 -27.08 13.60
C LEU A 125 18.11 -25.74 13.31
N VAL A 126 16.99 -25.46 13.98
CA VAL A 126 16.30 -24.17 13.87
C VAL A 126 17.12 -23.03 14.48
N ALA A 127 17.78 -23.26 15.62
CA ALA A 127 18.67 -22.30 16.25
C ALA A 127 19.90 -21.98 15.39
N GLU A 128 20.44 -23.00 14.71
CA GLU A 128 21.54 -22.90 13.74
C GLU A 128 21.10 -22.32 12.39
N ARG A 129 19.81 -22.02 12.21
CA ARG A 129 19.20 -21.48 10.98
C ARG A 129 19.28 -22.43 9.78
N ASN A 130 19.46 -23.73 10.02
CA ASN A 130 19.44 -24.76 8.98
C ASN A 130 18.00 -25.24 8.72
N TYR A 131 17.18 -24.33 8.19
CA TYR A 131 15.72 -24.51 8.11
C TYR A 131 15.29 -25.62 7.15
N GLU A 132 16.06 -25.92 6.10
CA GLU A 132 15.74 -26.98 5.14
C GLU A 132 15.96 -28.37 5.77
N GLN A 133 17.10 -28.58 6.45
CA GLN A 133 17.32 -29.83 7.20
C GLN A 133 16.33 -29.97 8.35
N ALA A 134 16.04 -28.88 9.06
CA ALA A 134 15.01 -28.87 10.10
C ALA A 134 13.64 -29.27 9.55
N LEU A 135 13.28 -28.85 8.33
CA LEU A 135 12.03 -29.22 7.68
C LEU A 135 11.98 -30.72 7.33
N LEU A 136 13.09 -31.31 6.86
CA LEU A 136 13.18 -32.75 6.62
C LEU A 136 13.00 -33.56 7.91
N VAL A 137 13.68 -33.15 8.98
CA VAL A 137 13.54 -33.79 10.30
C VAL A 137 12.11 -33.62 10.83
N LEU A 138 11.51 -32.44 10.66
CA LEU A 138 10.12 -32.19 11.02
C LEU A 138 9.17 -33.16 10.29
N ASP A 139 9.34 -33.30 8.98
CA ASP A 139 8.48 -34.18 8.17
C ASP A 139 8.63 -35.65 8.58
N GLN A 140 9.86 -36.11 8.87
CA GLN A 140 10.12 -37.45 9.40
C GLN A 140 9.48 -37.66 10.77
N LEU A 141 9.59 -36.68 11.68
CA LEU A 141 8.98 -36.77 13.01
C LEU A 141 7.45 -36.82 12.95
N LEU A 142 6.84 -36.05 12.03
CA LEU A 142 5.41 -36.07 11.78
C LEU A 142 4.96 -37.39 11.14
N GLU A 143 5.75 -37.96 10.23
CA GLU A 143 5.47 -39.27 9.60
C GLU A 143 5.49 -40.41 10.62
N VAL A 144 6.45 -40.39 11.56
CA VAL A 144 6.55 -41.35 12.66
C VAL A 144 5.48 -41.12 13.75
N GLY A 145 4.77 -39.98 13.71
CA GLY A 145 3.77 -39.61 14.71
C GLY A 145 4.37 -39.21 16.05
N THR A 146 5.62 -38.74 16.07
CA THR A 146 6.28 -38.25 17.29
C THR A 146 5.66 -36.93 17.72
N GLU A 147 5.24 -36.81 18.98
CA GLU A 147 4.74 -35.55 19.52
C GLU A 147 5.87 -34.53 19.64
N ILE A 148 5.80 -33.45 18.86
CA ILE A 148 6.79 -32.38 18.88
C ILE A 148 6.35 -31.32 19.90
N PRO A 149 7.17 -31.01 20.92
CA PRO A 149 6.84 -29.98 21.89
C PRO A 149 6.74 -28.61 21.20
N CYS A 150 5.70 -27.85 21.55
CA CYS A 150 5.53 -26.51 20.99
C CYS A 150 6.60 -25.56 21.53
N SER A 151 7.24 -24.78 20.65
CA SER A 151 8.33 -23.88 21.00
C SER A 151 8.28 -22.59 20.19
N PHE A 152 8.66 -21.47 20.80
CA PHE A 152 8.75 -20.19 20.08
C PHE A 152 9.99 -20.11 19.17
N ALA A 153 10.93 -21.05 19.29
CA ALA A 153 12.07 -21.13 18.36
C ALA A 153 11.60 -21.27 16.90
N TYR A 154 10.47 -21.96 16.68
CA TYR A 154 9.89 -22.18 15.36
C TYR A 154 9.31 -20.91 14.71
N GLU A 155 9.15 -19.78 15.44
CA GLU A 155 8.72 -18.51 14.83
C GLU A 155 9.72 -18.02 13.78
N GLU A 156 11.02 -18.19 14.02
CA GLU A 156 12.08 -17.81 13.06
C GLU A 156 12.07 -18.71 11.81
N ALA A 157 11.80 -20.01 11.98
CA ALA A 157 11.63 -20.93 10.85
C ALA A 157 10.39 -20.59 10.00
N ALA A 158 9.26 -20.27 10.65
CA ALA A 158 8.06 -19.79 9.96
C ALA A 158 8.34 -18.46 9.20
N MET A 159 9.12 -17.55 9.78
CA MET A 159 9.53 -16.32 9.10
C MET A 159 10.47 -16.59 7.92
N SER A 160 11.36 -17.57 8.03
CA SER A 160 12.25 -17.98 6.95
C SER A 160 11.48 -18.57 5.77
N ALA A 161 10.46 -19.40 6.04
CA ALA A 161 9.60 -19.99 5.01
C ALA A 161 8.91 -18.94 4.12
N ILE A 162 8.59 -17.76 4.67
CA ILE A 162 7.97 -16.63 3.94
C ILE A 162 9.00 -15.60 3.42
N LYS A 163 10.30 -15.82 3.63
CA LYS A 163 11.35 -14.89 3.21
C LYS A 163 11.62 -14.98 1.72
N VAL A 164 11.62 -16.19 1.17
CA VAL A 164 11.80 -16.45 -0.27
C VAL A 164 10.49 -16.17 -0.99
N GLN A 165 10.49 -15.29 -1.99
CA GLN A 165 9.28 -15.01 -2.75
C GLN A 165 8.99 -16.15 -3.73
N ALA A 166 7.79 -16.73 -3.66
CA ALA A 166 7.35 -17.75 -4.61
C ALA A 166 7.19 -17.15 -6.01
N ARG A 167 7.84 -17.77 -7.00
CA ARG A 167 7.78 -17.40 -8.43
C ARG A 167 6.71 -18.17 -9.18
N THR A 168 6.36 -19.35 -8.69
CA THR A 168 5.30 -20.21 -9.24
C THR A 168 4.14 -20.42 -8.26
N GLN A 169 2.95 -20.75 -8.78
CA GLN A 169 1.80 -21.10 -7.92
C GLN A 169 2.10 -22.33 -7.06
N ALA A 170 2.82 -23.32 -7.60
CA ALA A 170 3.26 -24.51 -6.88
C ALA A 170 4.23 -24.16 -5.75
N GLU A 171 5.22 -23.30 -6.00
CA GLU A 171 6.12 -22.77 -4.96
C GLU A 171 5.36 -22.00 -3.88
N MET A 172 4.28 -21.29 -4.24
CA MET A 172 3.46 -20.58 -3.26
C MET A 172 2.69 -21.56 -2.38
N GLU A 173 2.15 -22.63 -2.96
CA GLU A 173 1.46 -23.68 -2.20
C GLU A 173 2.42 -24.39 -1.25
N ASP A 174 3.60 -24.77 -1.72
CA ASP A 174 4.68 -25.32 -0.89
C ASP A 174 5.08 -24.34 0.23
N GLN A 175 5.29 -23.06 -0.09
CA GLN A 175 5.56 -22.03 0.90
C GLN A 175 4.46 -21.93 1.97
N VAL A 176 3.18 -21.95 1.58
CA VAL A 176 2.05 -21.90 2.51
C VAL A 176 2.03 -23.15 3.40
N GLN A 177 2.32 -24.33 2.84
CA GLN A 177 2.39 -25.58 3.59
C GLN A 177 3.54 -25.56 4.61
N ARG A 178 4.76 -25.22 4.17
CA ARG A 178 5.94 -25.08 5.05
C ARG A 178 5.68 -24.09 6.18
N PHE A 179 5.12 -22.93 5.83
CA PHE A 179 4.73 -21.91 6.81
C PHE A 179 3.70 -22.44 7.80
N GLY A 180 2.66 -23.13 7.31
CA GLY A 180 1.61 -23.72 8.14
C GLY A 180 2.16 -24.76 9.13
N LYS A 181 3.04 -25.65 8.67
CA LYS A 181 3.74 -26.64 9.51
C LYS A 181 4.50 -25.97 10.65
N TRP A 182 5.37 -25.00 10.36
CA TRP A 182 6.13 -24.28 11.39
C TRP A 182 5.24 -23.49 12.35
N LEU A 183 4.24 -22.78 11.82
CA LEU A 183 3.31 -21.99 12.64
C LEU A 183 2.49 -22.90 13.57
N SER A 184 2.18 -24.13 13.14
CA SER A 184 1.46 -25.12 13.96
C SER A 184 2.24 -25.60 15.19
N LEU A 185 3.57 -25.45 15.20
CA LEU A 185 4.43 -25.81 16.34
C LEU A 185 4.62 -24.66 17.34
N ILE A 186 4.08 -23.46 17.07
CA ILE A 186 4.17 -22.35 18.02
C ILE A 186 3.21 -22.59 19.20
N PRO A 187 3.59 -22.31 20.46
CA PRO A 187 2.70 -22.48 21.61
C PRO A 187 1.37 -21.75 21.46
N ALA A 188 0.30 -22.35 21.95
CA ALA A 188 -1.02 -21.72 21.98
C ALA A 188 -1.08 -20.57 23.03
N ALA A 189 -2.13 -19.75 22.96
CA ALA A 189 -2.29 -18.55 23.78
C ALA A 189 -2.46 -18.83 25.27
N ASP A 190 -2.79 -20.06 25.64
CA ASP A 190 -2.94 -20.55 27.02
C ASP A 190 -1.65 -21.12 27.60
N GLN A 191 -0.82 -21.74 26.75
CA GLN A 191 0.48 -22.27 27.09
C GLN A 191 1.55 -21.17 27.26
N SER A 192 1.27 -19.96 26.80
CA SER A 192 2.25 -18.87 26.76
C SER A 192 1.64 -17.52 27.11
N ARG A 193 2.46 -16.58 27.58
CA ARG A 193 1.99 -15.19 27.74
C ARG A 193 1.60 -14.66 26.36
N PRO A 194 0.44 -13.99 26.22
CA PRO A 194 -0.06 -13.52 24.93
C PRO A 194 0.97 -12.61 24.25
N ARG A 195 1.71 -13.17 23.30
CA ARG A 195 2.60 -12.43 22.40
C ARG A 195 1.78 -11.92 21.22
N ARG A 196 2.07 -10.71 20.78
CA ARG A 196 1.28 -10.04 19.72
C ARG A 196 1.70 -10.40 18.31
N PHE A 197 2.47 -11.47 18.09
CA PHE A 197 3.07 -11.88 16.80
C PHE A 197 3.50 -10.72 15.90
N ARG A 198 4.01 -9.63 16.49
CA ARG A 198 4.12 -8.36 15.74
C ARG A 198 5.06 -8.52 14.55
N ARG A 199 6.15 -9.25 14.73
CA ARG A 199 7.11 -9.55 13.67
C ARG A 199 6.49 -10.37 12.54
N LEU A 200 5.82 -11.46 12.87
CA LEU A 200 5.17 -12.32 11.88
C LEU A 200 4.03 -11.62 11.14
N ILE A 201 3.14 -10.94 11.88
CA ILE A 201 2.05 -10.10 11.35
C ILE A 201 2.64 -9.03 10.42
N HIS A 202 3.69 -8.34 10.86
CA HIS A 202 4.37 -7.34 10.05
C HIS A 202 4.95 -7.95 8.77
N ARG A 203 5.63 -9.10 8.86
CA ARG A 203 6.22 -9.76 7.69
C ARG A 203 5.17 -10.23 6.69
N ILE A 204 4.09 -10.88 7.13
CA ILE A 204 3.04 -11.41 6.24
C ILE A 204 2.22 -10.29 5.60
N LEU A 205 1.82 -9.30 6.41
CA LEU A 205 0.84 -8.30 5.97
C LEU A 205 1.49 -7.05 5.37
N LEU A 206 2.71 -6.71 5.79
CA LEU A 206 3.44 -5.57 5.25
C LEU A 206 4.48 -5.99 4.20
N SER A 207 4.62 -7.29 3.91
CA SER A 207 5.32 -7.76 2.71
C SER A 207 4.75 -7.03 1.47
N PRO A 208 5.61 -6.63 0.53
CA PRO A 208 5.17 -6.05 -0.75
C PRO A 208 4.42 -7.07 -1.62
N VAL A 209 4.70 -8.37 -1.44
CA VAL A 209 3.97 -9.48 -2.09
C VAL A 209 3.05 -10.11 -1.06
N ASN A 210 1.74 -9.92 -1.22
CA ASN A 210 0.74 -10.48 -0.32
C ASN A 210 0.01 -11.65 -1.01
N SER A 211 0.16 -12.85 -0.47
CA SER A 211 -0.65 -14.01 -0.86
C SER A 211 -1.91 -14.06 0.00
N LEU A 212 -3.08 -14.03 -0.63
CA LEU A 212 -4.35 -14.15 0.09
C LEU A 212 -4.46 -15.52 0.79
N ARG A 213 -3.96 -16.58 0.13
CA ARG A 213 -3.96 -17.94 0.68
C ARG A 213 -3.12 -18.03 1.95
N LEU A 214 -1.92 -17.44 1.95
CA LEU A 214 -1.04 -17.37 3.13
C LEU A 214 -1.69 -16.61 4.29
N ILE A 215 -2.36 -15.49 4.00
CA ILE A 215 -3.05 -14.67 5.01
C ILE A 215 -4.23 -15.42 5.61
N MET A 216 -4.99 -16.17 4.78
CA MET A 216 -6.06 -17.03 5.27
C MET A 216 -5.51 -18.13 6.17
N GLU A 217 -4.50 -18.88 5.71
CA GLU A 217 -3.90 -19.97 6.48
C GLU A 217 -3.35 -19.47 7.83
N PHE A 218 -2.64 -18.35 7.82
CA PHE A 218 -2.20 -17.66 9.03
C PHE A 218 -3.36 -17.33 9.97
N GLY A 219 -4.46 -16.76 9.44
CA GLY A 219 -5.64 -16.42 10.23
C GLY A 219 -6.31 -17.65 10.86
N LEU A 220 -6.38 -18.76 10.14
CA LEU A 220 -7.00 -20.01 10.61
C LEU A 220 -6.16 -20.68 11.71
N ILE A 221 -4.86 -20.85 11.50
CA ILE A 221 -3.96 -21.44 12.50
C ILE A 221 -3.87 -20.54 13.74
N ALA A 222 -3.81 -19.21 13.54
CA ALA A 222 -3.83 -18.28 14.66
C ALA A 222 -5.14 -18.39 15.48
N ALA A 223 -6.29 -18.59 14.82
CA ALA A 223 -7.56 -18.76 15.51
C ALA A 223 -7.61 -20.06 16.32
N GLU A 224 -7.11 -21.16 15.75
CA GLU A 224 -6.98 -22.47 16.37
C GLU A 224 -6.08 -22.45 17.62
N LYS A 225 -5.08 -21.59 17.63
CA LYS A 225 -4.16 -21.40 18.76
C LYS A 225 -4.61 -20.33 19.77
N GLY A 226 -5.81 -19.76 19.60
CA GLY A 226 -6.36 -18.76 20.52
C GLY A 226 -5.95 -17.30 20.25
N PHE A 227 -5.27 -17.04 19.14
CA PHE A 227 -4.80 -15.70 18.75
C PHE A 227 -5.77 -14.93 17.83
N ALA A 228 -6.99 -15.45 17.61
CA ALA A 228 -8.00 -14.83 16.73
C ALA A 228 -8.23 -13.34 17.04
N THR A 229 -8.32 -12.98 18.31
CA THR A 229 -8.56 -11.59 18.74
C THR A 229 -7.46 -10.62 18.30
N ALA A 230 -6.22 -11.09 18.17
CA ALA A 230 -5.09 -10.29 17.74
C ALA A 230 -4.95 -10.21 16.20
N THR A 231 -5.35 -11.26 15.48
CA THR A 231 -5.09 -11.38 14.04
C THR A 231 -6.29 -11.05 13.16
N HIS A 232 -7.52 -11.24 13.64
CA HIS A 232 -8.72 -11.12 12.81
C HIS A 232 -8.86 -9.75 12.14
N TYR A 233 -8.49 -8.67 12.82
CA TYR A 233 -8.58 -7.33 12.24
C TYR A 233 -7.80 -7.22 10.93
N HIS A 234 -6.63 -7.85 10.88
CA HIS A 234 -5.77 -7.79 9.71
C HIS A 234 -6.17 -8.80 8.64
N ALA A 235 -6.36 -10.07 9.03
CA ALA A 235 -6.68 -11.12 8.07
C ALA A 235 -8.06 -10.90 7.43
N THR A 236 -9.11 -10.67 8.23
CA THR A 236 -10.48 -10.47 7.73
C THR A 236 -10.59 -9.23 6.86
N SER A 237 -9.90 -8.12 7.16
CA SER A 237 -9.98 -6.91 6.33
C SER A 237 -9.34 -7.07 4.95
N ILE A 238 -8.31 -7.91 4.81
CA ILE A 238 -7.69 -8.20 3.51
C ILE A 238 -8.55 -9.21 2.75
N VAL A 239 -8.92 -10.32 3.39
CA VAL A 239 -9.75 -11.38 2.76
C VAL A 239 -11.09 -10.81 2.31
N ALA A 240 -11.80 -10.07 3.17
CA ALA A 240 -13.09 -9.49 2.80
C ALA A 240 -13.00 -8.41 1.71
N ARG A 241 -11.83 -7.81 1.50
CA ARG A 241 -11.67 -6.81 0.44
C ARG A 241 -11.29 -7.41 -0.89
N TYR A 242 -10.34 -8.34 -0.89
CA TYR A 242 -9.68 -8.84 -2.11
C TYR A 242 -10.06 -10.27 -2.47
N GLY A 243 -10.49 -11.07 -1.48
CA GLY A 243 -10.98 -12.42 -1.72
C GLY A 243 -12.32 -12.42 -2.42
N ASP A 244 -12.72 -13.58 -2.92
CA ASP A 244 -14.09 -13.80 -3.36
C ASP A 244 -15.06 -13.68 -2.16
N PRO A 245 -16.29 -13.15 -2.32
CA PRO A 245 -17.22 -13.00 -1.22
C PRO A 245 -17.59 -14.32 -0.53
N ASP A 246 -17.78 -15.40 -1.29
CA ASP A 246 -18.13 -16.71 -0.74
C ASP A 246 -16.95 -17.30 0.03
N VAL A 247 -15.74 -17.14 -0.52
CA VAL A 247 -14.49 -17.48 0.19
C VAL A 247 -14.37 -16.68 1.49
N THR A 248 -14.76 -15.41 1.49
CA THR A 248 -14.75 -14.55 2.68
C THR A 248 -15.70 -15.05 3.75
N ILE A 249 -16.93 -15.42 3.38
CA ILE A 249 -17.94 -15.93 4.31
C ILE A 249 -17.45 -17.25 4.93
N ARG A 250 -17.01 -18.21 4.09
CA ARG A 250 -16.42 -19.48 4.56
C ARG A 250 -15.23 -19.27 5.49
N PHE A 251 -14.37 -18.31 5.17
CA PHE A 251 -13.23 -17.96 6.00
C PHE A 251 -13.63 -17.43 7.39
N ILE A 252 -14.66 -16.57 7.46
CA ILE A 252 -15.17 -16.03 8.72
C ILE A 252 -15.74 -17.16 9.59
N ASP A 253 -16.52 -18.06 9.00
CA ASP A 253 -17.11 -19.19 9.70
C ASP A 253 -16.03 -20.15 10.22
N GLU A 254 -15.01 -20.40 9.41
CA GLU A 254 -13.90 -21.28 9.77
C GLU A 254 -13.02 -20.70 10.89
N ILE A 255 -12.74 -19.39 10.88
CA ILE A 255 -12.08 -18.72 12.01
C ILE A 255 -12.89 -18.92 13.30
N ARG A 256 -14.21 -18.69 13.23
CA ARG A 256 -15.09 -18.84 14.40
C ARG A 256 -15.07 -20.27 14.92
N ARG A 257 -15.24 -21.25 14.02
CA ARG A 257 -15.24 -22.67 14.34
C ARG A 257 -13.95 -23.09 15.06
N ARG A 258 -12.78 -22.72 14.52
CA ARG A 258 -11.48 -23.04 15.13
C ARG A 258 -11.27 -22.33 16.47
N HIS A 259 -11.65 -21.05 16.56
CA HIS A 259 -11.54 -20.31 17.82
C HIS A 259 -12.44 -20.89 18.93
N ARG A 260 -13.69 -21.24 18.59
CA ARG A 260 -14.61 -21.87 19.55
C ARG A 260 -14.10 -23.22 20.03
N THR A 261 -13.50 -24.00 19.13
CA THR A 261 -12.85 -25.29 19.49
C THR A 261 -11.70 -25.07 20.48
N PHE A 262 -10.88 -24.04 20.26
CA PHE A 262 -9.83 -23.65 21.21
C PHE A 262 -10.40 -23.26 22.58
N LEU A 263 -11.40 -22.38 22.62
CA LEU A 263 -12.03 -21.94 23.87
C LEU A 263 -12.64 -23.10 24.67
N ALA A 264 -13.28 -24.05 23.97
CA ALA A 264 -13.87 -25.23 24.59
C ALA A 264 -12.83 -26.15 25.25
N ARG A 265 -11.61 -26.21 24.69
CA ARG A 265 -10.49 -27.00 25.23
C ARG A 265 -9.84 -26.32 26.43
N THR A 266 -9.57 -25.02 26.34
CA THR A 266 -8.73 -24.31 27.29
C THR A 266 -9.50 -23.79 28.50
N SER A 267 -10.78 -23.45 28.35
CA SER A 267 -11.53 -22.78 29.41
C SER A 267 -12.96 -23.30 29.51
N PRO A 268 -13.16 -24.56 29.93
CA PRO A 268 -14.49 -25.14 30.09
C PRO A 268 -15.36 -24.38 31.11
N ASP A 269 -14.73 -23.74 32.10
CA ASP A 269 -15.42 -22.98 33.16
C ASP A 269 -15.81 -21.56 32.74
N MET A 270 -15.19 -21.01 31.68
CA MET A 270 -15.53 -19.69 31.19
C MET A 270 -16.71 -19.79 30.22
N ASN A 271 -17.51 -18.73 30.16
CA ASN A 271 -18.62 -18.69 29.21
C ASN A 271 -18.09 -18.53 27.77
N VAL A 272 -17.74 -19.66 27.16
CA VAL A 272 -17.22 -19.79 25.78
C VAL A 272 -18.11 -19.04 24.80
N GLU A 273 -19.43 -19.07 25.02
CA GLU A 273 -20.41 -18.38 24.18
C GLU A 273 -20.24 -16.86 24.19
N ILE A 274 -19.92 -16.24 25.34
CA ILE A 274 -19.70 -14.79 25.43
C ILE A 274 -18.45 -14.37 24.65
N LEU A 275 -17.34 -15.10 24.79
CA LEU A 275 -16.09 -14.79 24.11
C LEU A 275 -16.18 -15.01 22.60
N ASP A 276 -16.79 -16.12 22.18
CA ASP A 276 -17.06 -16.42 20.76
C ASP A 276 -17.97 -15.36 20.14
N ARG A 277 -19.06 -15.01 20.84
CA ARG A 277 -19.99 -13.95 20.42
C ARG A 277 -19.29 -12.61 20.22
N ARG A 278 -18.38 -12.22 21.13
CA ARG A 278 -17.62 -10.97 21.01
C ARG A 278 -16.73 -10.97 19.78
N LEU A 279 -15.95 -12.03 19.58
CA LEU A 279 -15.11 -12.16 18.38
C LEU A 279 -15.96 -12.13 17.11
N HIS A 280 -17.09 -12.83 17.11
CA HIS A 280 -18.00 -12.88 15.97
C HIS A 280 -18.53 -11.48 15.59
N VAL A 281 -18.99 -10.68 16.57
CA VAL A 281 -19.43 -9.29 16.35
C VAL A 281 -18.32 -8.44 15.72
N ASP A 282 -17.09 -8.60 16.18
CA ASP A 282 -15.94 -7.83 15.70
C ASP A 282 -15.55 -8.23 14.27
N ILE A 283 -15.45 -9.53 13.99
CA ILE A 283 -15.12 -10.09 12.66
C ILE A 283 -16.19 -9.72 11.64
N VAL A 284 -17.46 -10.04 11.92
CA VAL A 284 -18.57 -9.76 11.02
C VAL A 284 -18.72 -8.25 10.83
N GLY A 285 -18.67 -7.48 11.92
CA GLY A 285 -18.74 -6.03 11.85
C GLY A 285 -17.62 -5.41 11.01
N LEU A 286 -16.42 -6.00 11.03
CA LEU A 286 -15.31 -5.58 10.16
C LEU A 286 -15.50 -6.02 8.70
N ALA A 287 -15.93 -7.26 8.47
CA ALA A 287 -16.18 -7.80 7.14
C ALA A 287 -17.26 -7.00 6.41
N VAL A 288 -18.41 -6.73 7.07
CA VAL A 288 -19.50 -5.89 6.54
C VAL A 288 -18.98 -4.51 6.11
N ARG A 289 -18.20 -3.84 6.96
CA ARG A 289 -17.63 -2.51 6.63
C ARG A 289 -16.67 -2.60 5.44
N THR A 290 -15.93 -3.69 5.33
CA THR A 290 -14.92 -3.90 4.29
C THR A 290 -15.55 -4.24 2.95
N LEU A 291 -16.51 -5.17 2.92
CA LEU A 291 -17.32 -5.50 1.74
C LEU A 291 -18.10 -4.28 1.24
N ALA A 292 -18.69 -3.50 2.14
CA ALA A 292 -19.37 -2.25 1.78
C ALA A 292 -18.41 -1.18 1.24
N ARG A 293 -17.13 -1.15 1.69
CA ARG A 293 -16.09 -0.30 1.07
C ARG A 293 -15.68 -0.82 -0.31
N ALA A 294 -15.66 -2.13 -0.47
CA ALA A 294 -15.38 -2.81 -1.72
C ALA A 294 -16.56 -2.77 -2.72
N GLY A 295 -17.68 -2.12 -2.38
CA GLY A 295 -18.86 -2.01 -3.25
C GLY A 295 -19.73 -3.28 -3.32
N ARG A 296 -19.44 -4.29 -2.50
CA ARG A 296 -20.15 -5.58 -2.47
C ARG A 296 -21.27 -5.55 -1.44
N PHE A 297 -22.31 -4.78 -1.72
CA PHE A 297 -23.36 -4.50 -0.75
C PHE A 297 -24.23 -5.73 -0.44
N ASP A 298 -24.51 -6.57 -1.44
CA ASP A 298 -25.33 -7.78 -1.27
C ASP A 298 -24.69 -8.74 -0.26
N HIS A 299 -23.41 -9.06 -0.45
CA HIS A 299 -22.65 -9.90 0.47
C HIS A 299 -22.44 -9.26 1.85
N ALA A 300 -22.31 -7.92 1.89
CA ALA A 300 -22.27 -7.21 3.17
C ALA A 300 -23.61 -7.32 3.93
N LEU A 301 -24.74 -7.41 3.21
CA LEU A 301 -26.07 -7.60 3.78
C LEU A 301 -26.34 -9.05 4.17
N GLN A 302 -25.80 -10.03 3.43
CA GLN A 302 -25.88 -11.46 3.78
C GLN A 302 -25.21 -11.78 5.13
N LEU A 303 -24.17 -11.01 5.51
CA LEU A 303 -23.50 -11.15 6.79
C LEU A 303 -24.26 -10.52 7.98
N PHE A 304 -25.46 -9.96 7.77
CA PHE A 304 -26.27 -9.45 8.88
C PHE A 304 -26.87 -10.63 9.66
N PRO A 305 -26.94 -10.52 11.00
CA PRO A 305 -27.63 -11.52 11.80
C PRO A 305 -29.09 -11.60 11.34
N ASP A 306 -29.64 -12.82 11.29
CA ASP A 306 -31.08 -13.01 11.10
C ASP A 306 -31.82 -12.28 12.25
N PRO A 307 -32.84 -11.46 11.96
CA PRO A 307 -33.65 -10.81 12.99
C PRO A 307 -34.21 -11.78 14.04
N GLN A 308 -34.45 -13.05 13.67
CA GLN A 308 -34.92 -14.09 14.58
C GLN A 308 -33.79 -14.67 15.45
N GLU A 309 -32.55 -14.65 14.95
CA GLU A 309 -31.38 -15.09 15.72
C GLU A 309 -30.93 -13.97 16.68
N THR A 310 -31.40 -14.06 17.93
CA THR A 310 -31.06 -13.12 19.01
C THR A 310 -29.60 -13.18 19.48
N THR A 311 -28.75 -13.96 18.82
CA THR A 311 -27.45 -14.35 19.32
C THR A 311 -26.43 -13.22 19.28
N PHE A 312 -26.53 -12.17 18.46
CA PHE A 312 -25.63 -11.00 18.51
C PHE A 312 -26.14 -9.76 17.76
N HIS A 313 -25.49 -8.61 18.02
CA HIS A 313 -25.76 -7.33 17.35
C HIS A 313 -24.48 -6.68 16.87
N LEU A 314 -24.54 -6.08 15.68
CA LEU A 314 -23.42 -5.30 15.17
C LEU A 314 -23.29 -3.96 15.92
N THR A 315 -22.11 -3.36 15.84
CA THR A 315 -21.90 -2.04 16.46
C THR A 315 -22.69 -0.94 15.73
N SER A 316 -23.18 0.07 16.47
CA SER A 316 -23.84 1.26 15.90
C SER A 316 -23.00 1.92 14.80
N TYR A 317 -21.67 1.88 14.92
CA TYR A 317 -20.75 2.36 13.90
C TYR A 317 -20.89 1.60 12.57
N THR A 318 -20.97 0.27 12.60
CA THR A 318 -21.17 -0.55 11.39
C THR A 318 -22.50 -0.23 10.70
N TYR A 319 -23.60 -0.16 11.45
CA TYR A 319 -24.91 0.23 10.91
C TYR A 319 -24.87 1.63 10.26
N ASN A 320 -24.33 2.63 10.96
CA ASN A 320 -24.22 3.99 10.43
C ASN A 320 -23.34 4.05 9.19
N PHE A 321 -22.25 3.31 9.18
CA PHE A 321 -21.33 3.24 8.05
C PHE A 321 -22.03 2.68 6.81
N LEU A 322 -22.73 1.55 6.95
CA LEU A 322 -23.46 0.92 5.86
C LEU A 322 -24.61 1.81 5.36
N LEU A 323 -25.44 2.36 6.27
CA LEU A 323 -26.53 3.27 5.89
C LEU A 323 -26.02 4.48 5.12
N ARG A 324 -24.90 5.08 5.55
CA ARG A 324 -24.28 6.21 4.83
C ARG A 324 -23.85 5.80 3.42
N LYS A 325 -23.33 4.58 3.24
CA LYS A 325 -22.91 4.07 1.93
C LYS A 325 -24.10 3.73 1.03
N LEU A 326 -25.09 3.01 1.53
CA LEU A 326 -26.32 2.66 0.78
C LEU A 326 -27.08 3.91 0.33
N ARG A 327 -27.26 4.90 1.23
CA ARG A 327 -27.92 6.17 0.88
C ARG A 327 -27.16 6.97 -0.18
N LYS A 328 -25.83 6.86 -0.23
CA LYS A 328 -25.01 7.54 -1.24
C LYS A 328 -25.16 6.93 -2.64
N LEU A 329 -25.50 5.65 -2.75
CA LEU A 329 -25.69 4.99 -4.04
C LEU A 329 -26.98 5.46 -4.75
N GLN A 330 -28.01 5.81 -3.98
CA GLN A 330 -29.34 6.18 -4.49
C GLN A 330 -29.96 5.13 -5.45
N ASP A 331 -29.52 3.86 -5.35
CA ASP A 331 -30.03 2.77 -6.19
C ASP A 331 -31.31 2.19 -5.57
N PRO A 332 -32.44 2.18 -6.30
CA PRO A 332 -33.73 1.69 -5.82
C PRO A 332 -33.70 0.27 -5.26
N ARG A 333 -32.81 -0.59 -5.78
CA ARG A 333 -32.65 -1.98 -5.32
C ARG A 333 -32.33 -2.09 -3.83
N TYR A 334 -31.65 -1.08 -3.28
CA TYR A 334 -31.24 -1.08 -1.87
C TYR A 334 -32.20 -0.33 -0.94
N LEU A 335 -33.31 0.24 -1.43
CA LEU A 335 -34.29 0.93 -0.58
C LEU A 335 -34.90 0.01 0.50
N PRO A 336 -35.30 -1.25 0.21
CA PRO A 336 -35.76 -2.18 1.23
C PRO A 336 -34.67 -2.46 2.27
N HIS A 337 -33.43 -2.64 1.83
CA HIS A 337 -32.29 -2.88 2.70
C HIS A 337 -31.97 -1.67 3.59
N ILE A 338 -32.17 -0.44 3.14
CA ILE A 338 -32.01 0.76 3.99
C ILE A 338 -33.02 0.76 5.14
N LYS A 339 -34.28 0.37 4.89
CA LYS A 339 -35.30 0.23 5.94
C LYS A 339 -34.90 -0.87 6.92
N PHE A 340 -34.58 -2.06 6.40
CA PHE A 340 -34.11 -3.20 7.19
C PHE A 340 -32.94 -2.87 8.11
N VAL A 341 -31.87 -2.25 7.58
CA VAL A 341 -30.68 -1.86 8.36
C VAL A 341 -31.01 -0.77 9.39
N THR A 342 -32.00 0.10 9.11
CA THR A 342 -32.46 1.13 10.05
C THR A 342 -33.24 0.52 11.21
N GLU A 343 -34.12 -0.43 10.93
CA GLU A 343 -34.91 -1.18 11.92
C GLU A 343 -34.00 -1.99 12.85
N HIS A 344 -33.05 -2.75 12.28
CA HIS A 344 -32.05 -3.50 13.06
C HIS A 344 -31.21 -2.59 13.96
N LYS A 345 -30.87 -1.39 13.47
CA LYS A 345 -30.15 -0.40 14.27
C LYS A 345 -31.01 0.12 15.43
N SER A 346 -32.31 0.32 15.26
CA SER A 346 -33.20 0.69 16.36
C SER A 346 -33.34 -0.44 17.38
N GLU A 347 -33.49 -1.69 16.95
CA GLU A 347 -33.57 -2.84 17.84
C GLU A 347 -32.28 -3.05 18.65
N ALA A 348 -31.13 -3.00 17.98
CA ALA A 348 -29.82 -3.08 18.65
C ALA A 348 -29.65 -1.97 19.71
N ARG A 349 -30.19 -0.77 19.46
CA ARG A 349 -30.20 0.34 20.43
C ARG A 349 -31.10 0.05 21.63
N LEU A 350 -32.26 -0.56 21.43
CA LEU A 350 -33.16 -0.93 22.53
C LEU A 350 -32.55 -2.01 23.42
N ARG A 351 -31.81 -2.95 22.82
CA ARG A 351 -31.20 -4.09 23.50
C ARG A 351 -29.88 -3.79 24.20
N THR A 352 -29.20 -2.67 23.90
CA THR A 352 -27.94 -2.29 24.57
C THR A 352 -28.27 -1.55 25.88
N PRO A 353 -28.30 -2.19 27.06
CA PRO A 353 -28.86 -1.59 28.27
C PRO A 353 -27.91 -0.55 28.91
N ALA A 354 -26.65 -0.49 28.45
CA ALA A 354 -25.56 0.24 29.11
C ALA A 354 -25.11 1.57 28.45
N LEU A 355 -25.64 1.94 27.28
CA LEU A 355 -25.25 3.20 26.60
C LEU A 355 -26.18 4.39 26.89
N LYS A 356 -27.18 4.21 27.75
CA LYS A 356 -28.12 5.27 28.16
C LYS A 356 -27.50 6.39 29.00
N ASN A 357 -26.23 6.26 29.45
CA ASN A 357 -25.52 7.31 30.19
C ASN A 357 -24.51 8.12 29.34
N MET A 358 -24.40 7.89 28.02
CA MET A 358 -23.73 8.88 27.17
C MET A 358 -24.66 10.05 26.93
N ASP A 359 -24.36 11.14 27.64
CA ASP A 359 -24.99 12.44 27.65
C ASP A 359 -25.56 12.82 26.26
N LYS A 360 -26.90 12.71 26.12
CA LYS A 360 -27.65 12.99 24.90
C LYS A 360 -27.35 14.38 24.35
N SER A 361 -26.91 15.32 25.20
CA SER A 361 -26.49 16.66 24.83
C SER A 361 -25.27 16.67 23.90
N LYS A 362 -24.28 15.79 24.12
CA LYS A 362 -23.07 15.71 23.28
C LYS A 362 -23.34 15.05 21.92
N LEU A 363 -24.23 14.07 21.88
CA LEU A 363 -24.66 13.43 20.63
C LEU A 363 -25.57 14.37 19.82
N ALA A 364 -26.47 15.10 20.47
CA ALA A 364 -27.30 16.11 19.83
C ALA A 364 -26.48 17.28 19.27
N LEU A 365 -25.44 17.73 19.99
CA LEU A 365 -24.49 18.73 19.50
C LEU A 365 -23.72 18.23 18.26
N ALA A 366 -23.25 16.97 18.28
CA ALA A 366 -22.56 16.38 17.13
C ALA A 366 -23.48 16.21 15.91
N ILE A 367 -24.75 15.84 16.10
CA ILE A 367 -25.75 15.72 15.01
C ILE A 367 -26.13 17.11 14.47
N ARG A 368 -26.29 18.11 15.34
CA ARG A 368 -26.62 19.49 14.94
C ARG A 368 -25.46 20.17 14.19
N CYS A 369 -24.20 19.86 14.55
CA CYS A 369 -23.02 20.29 13.79
C CYS A 369 -22.90 19.58 12.42
N LEU A 370 -23.44 18.37 12.26
CA LEU A 370 -23.43 17.64 11.00
C LEU A 370 -24.59 18.05 10.07
N ALA A 371 -25.74 18.45 10.62
CA ALA A 371 -26.90 18.92 9.85
C ALA A 371 -26.71 20.35 9.30
N ASN A 372 -25.99 21.21 10.02
CA ASN A 372 -25.69 22.59 9.59
C ASN A 372 -24.52 22.66 8.59
N ALA A 373 -23.83 21.55 8.30
CA ALA A 373 -22.73 21.48 7.33
C ALA A 373 -23.21 21.16 5.90
N GLY A 374 -24.51 21.35 5.61
CA GLY A 374 -25.14 21.12 4.30
C GLY A 374 -24.92 22.22 3.26
N GLN A 375 -23.95 23.11 3.45
CA GLN A 375 -23.50 24.08 2.45
C GLN A 375 -22.05 23.76 2.08
N PHE A 376 -21.89 22.88 1.10
CA PHE A 376 -20.60 22.58 0.48
C PHE A 376 -20.61 23.15 -0.93
N ASP A 377 -20.17 24.40 -1.04
CA ASP A 377 -19.50 24.94 -2.21
C ASP A 377 -18.53 26.03 -1.73
N LEU A 378 -17.29 25.99 -2.23
CA LEU A 378 -16.33 27.12 -2.26
C LEU A 378 -15.53 27.55 -1.02
N ALA A 379 -15.37 26.74 0.03
CA ALA A 379 -14.28 26.95 1.00
C ALA A 379 -13.01 26.15 0.62
N ILE A 380 -12.48 26.38 -0.59
CA ILE A 380 -11.02 26.55 -0.68
C ILE A 380 -10.80 27.89 0.02
N ASP A 381 -10.83 27.90 1.35
CA ASP A 381 -10.31 29.04 2.08
C ASP A 381 -8.88 29.16 1.60
N ALA A 382 -8.64 30.18 0.76
CA ALA A 382 -7.33 30.66 0.40
C ALA A 382 -6.48 30.54 1.67
N PRO A 383 -5.32 29.86 1.62
CA PRO A 383 -4.58 29.45 2.81
C PRO A 383 -4.58 30.63 3.76
N GLN A 384 -5.35 30.52 4.86
CA GLN A 384 -5.37 31.53 5.91
C GLN A 384 -3.92 31.89 6.10
N ARG A 385 -3.53 33.15 5.80
CA ARG A 385 -2.14 33.58 5.75
C ARG A 385 -1.47 33.06 7.01
N VAL A 386 -0.77 31.93 6.92
CA VAL A 386 -0.25 31.32 8.13
C VAL A 386 0.97 32.14 8.46
N GLU A 387 0.79 33.08 9.38
CA GLU A 387 1.81 34.08 9.74
C GLU A 387 3.10 33.41 10.24
N THR A 388 3.03 32.18 10.75
CA THR A 388 4.20 31.40 11.19
C THR A 388 4.08 29.89 10.91
N LEU A 389 5.18 29.23 10.52
CA LEU A 389 5.26 27.77 10.36
C LEU A 389 4.80 27.00 11.62
N GLY A 390 5.02 27.57 12.81
CA GLY A 390 4.58 26.97 14.07
C GLY A 390 3.05 26.95 14.23
N ALA A 391 2.36 27.99 13.76
CA ALA A 391 0.89 28.03 13.74
C ALA A 391 0.33 26.99 12.75
N ALA A 392 0.91 26.87 11.55
CA ALA A 392 0.52 25.83 10.58
C ALA A 392 0.68 24.42 11.18
N LEU A 393 1.81 24.15 11.83
CA LEU A 393 2.05 22.85 12.46
C LEU A 393 1.00 22.54 13.54
N ARG A 394 0.65 23.51 14.39
CA ARG A 394 -0.40 23.35 15.42
C ARG A 394 -1.78 23.10 14.79
N ALA A 395 -2.12 23.85 13.75
CA ALA A 395 -3.38 23.68 13.02
C ALA A 395 -3.47 22.29 12.36
N LEU A 396 -2.40 21.85 11.69
CA LEU A 396 -2.31 20.52 11.08
C LEU A 396 -2.41 19.42 12.14
N LYS A 397 -1.68 19.54 13.26
CA LYS A 397 -1.78 18.57 14.37
C LYS A 397 -3.21 18.47 14.89
N LYS A 398 -3.90 19.60 15.07
CA LYS A 398 -5.30 19.65 15.51
C LYS A 398 -6.24 19.00 14.49
N GLY A 399 -6.09 19.33 13.20
CA GLY A 399 -6.92 18.79 12.13
C GLY A 399 -6.71 17.30 11.88
N LEU A 400 -5.47 16.82 11.92
CA LEU A 400 -5.11 15.41 11.78
C LEU A 400 -5.55 14.57 12.99
N SER A 401 -5.67 15.18 14.17
CA SER A 401 -6.18 14.51 15.38
C SER A 401 -7.71 14.59 15.51
N ALA A 402 -8.39 15.35 14.64
CA ALA A 402 -9.82 15.55 14.73
C ALA A 402 -10.61 14.29 14.30
N ILE A 403 -11.60 13.93 15.10
CA ILE A 403 -12.52 12.82 14.78
C ILE A 403 -13.43 13.20 13.60
N SER A 404 -13.83 14.47 13.55
CA SER A 404 -14.75 14.99 12.53
C SER A 404 -14.07 15.10 11.16
N PRO A 405 -14.70 14.61 10.08
CA PRO A 405 -14.18 14.77 8.72
C PRO A 405 -14.11 16.23 8.28
N LEU A 406 -14.93 17.11 8.85
CA LEU A 406 -15.00 18.53 8.52
C LEU A 406 -13.75 19.32 8.91
N HIS A 407 -12.93 18.79 9.82
CA HIS A 407 -11.73 19.48 10.33
C HIS A 407 -10.44 18.91 9.74
N ARG A 408 -10.55 18.01 8.77
CA ARG A 408 -9.38 17.39 8.16
C ARG A 408 -8.73 18.39 7.21
N PRO A 409 -7.41 18.58 7.28
CA PRO A 409 -6.72 19.45 6.35
C PRO A 409 -6.83 18.90 4.93
N HIS A 410 -6.92 19.78 3.94
CA HIS A 410 -6.83 19.38 2.55
C HIS A 410 -5.42 18.82 2.25
N PRO A 411 -5.27 17.78 1.39
CA PRO A 411 -3.95 17.23 1.06
C PRO A 411 -2.94 18.30 0.61
N LEU A 412 -3.38 19.26 -0.21
CA LEU A 412 -2.52 20.35 -0.68
C LEU A 412 -2.05 21.30 0.43
N SER A 413 -2.81 21.44 1.52
CA SER A 413 -2.38 22.23 2.69
C SER A 413 -1.22 21.53 3.42
N ILE A 414 -1.25 20.19 3.47
CA ILE A 414 -0.16 19.39 4.02
C ILE A 414 1.06 19.49 3.09
N VAL A 415 0.90 19.28 1.78
CA VAL A 415 1.99 19.45 0.79
C VAL A 415 2.65 20.80 0.94
N ARG A 416 1.85 21.87 1.04
CA ARG A 416 2.34 23.24 1.19
C ARG A 416 3.14 23.42 2.48
N PHE A 417 2.68 22.82 3.58
CA PHE A 417 3.43 22.83 4.82
C PHE A 417 4.75 22.06 4.70
N LEU A 418 4.77 20.88 4.07
CA LEU A 418 5.99 20.10 3.85
C LEU A 418 7.02 20.89 3.03
N GLU A 419 6.59 21.52 1.93
CA GLU A 419 7.43 22.40 1.09
C GLU A 419 8.04 23.54 1.90
N LEU A 420 7.22 24.29 2.63
CA LEU A 420 7.69 25.44 3.41
C LEU A 420 8.56 25.04 4.61
N TYR A 421 8.24 23.91 5.25
CA TYR A 421 8.97 23.43 6.42
C TYR A 421 10.35 22.90 6.05
N LEU A 422 10.45 22.07 5.00
CA LEU A 422 11.73 21.59 4.49
C LEU A 422 12.55 22.71 3.86
N GLY A 423 11.91 23.64 3.15
CA GLY A 423 12.56 24.84 2.62
C GLY A 423 13.18 25.75 3.69
N SER A 424 12.73 25.63 4.95
CA SER A 424 13.34 26.33 6.09
C SER A 424 14.55 25.60 6.71
N GLY A 425 14.97 24.45 6.14
CA GLY A 425 16.02 23.59 6.67
C GLY A 425 15.59 22.77 7.89
N ARG A 426 14.30 22.76 8.24
CA ARG A 426 13.78 22.02 9.39
C ARG A 426 13.21 20.68 8.94
N THR A 427 13.55 19.61 9.66
CA THR A 427 13.11 18.23 9.34
C THR A 427 12.28 17.59 10.45
N ARG A 428 12.50 17.98 11.72
CA ARG A 428 11.98 17.29 12.92
C ARG A 428 10.45 17.13 12.99
N ALA A 429 9.66 18.08 12.51
CA ALA A 429 8.19 17.99 12.65
C ALA A 429 7.55 16.95 11.73
N ILE A 430 8.18 16.61 10.60
CA ILE A 430 7.64 15.68 9.61
C ILE A 430 7.51 14.26 10.17
N PRO A 431 8.57 13.61 10.70
CA PRO A 431 8.45 12.28 11.28
C PRO A 431 7.53 12.28 12.50
N LEU A 432 7.39 13.40 13.23
CA LEU A 432 6.44 13.52 14.35
C LEU A 432 4.99 13.54 13.86
N LEU A 433 4.68 14.27 12.78
CA LEU A 433 3.35 14.28 12.16
C LEU A 433 3.02 12.92 11.55
N ARG A 434 3.98 12.31 10.84
CA ARG A 434 3.81 10.96 10.28
C ARG A 434 3.54 9.93 11.39
N ASN A 435 4.35 9.91 12.44
CA ASN A 435 4.13 9.03 13.61
C ASN A 435 2.79 9.30 14.30
N LEU A 436 2.38 10.57 14.43
CA LEU A 436 1.08 10.93 14.98
C LEU A 436 -0.05 10.28 14.16
N VAL A 437 0.01 10.41 12.84
CA VAL A 437 -1.01 9.89 11.94
C VAL A 437 -1.00 8.36 11.89
N LEU A 438 0.18 7.71 11.76
CA LEU A 438 0.28 6.25 11.73
C LEU A 438 -0.12 5.57 13.04
N ARG A 439 0.12 6.21 14.20
CA ARG A 439 -0.15 5.60 15.52
C ARG A 439 -1.52 5.95 16.09
N ARG A 440 -2.03 7.15 15.82
CA ARG A 440 -3.28 7.68 16.42
C ARG A 440 -4.33 8.08 15.39
N GLY A 441 -3.93 8.27 14.13
CA GLY A 441 -4.83 8.69 13.09
C GLY A 441 -5.87 7.62 12.78
N ASN A 442 -7.06 8.08 12.38
CA ASN A 442 -8.01 7.22 11.69
C ASN A 442 -7.40 6.81 10.33
N HIS A 443 -7.79 5.64 9.81
CA HIS A 443 -7.41 5.15 8.49
C HIS A 443 -7.62 6.21 7.39
N GLU A 444 -8.73 6.96 7.42
CA GLU A 444 -9.01 8.02 6.45
C GLU A 444 -8.01 9.20 6.53
N VAL A 445 -7.58 9.57 7.75
CA VAL A 445 -6.56 10.63 7.94
C VAL A 445 -5.18 10.15 7.49
N THR A 446 -4.89 8.87 7.74
CA THR A 446 -3.63 8.25 7.32
C THR A 446 -3.52 8.22 5.81
N GLN A 447 -4.55 7.76 5.10
CA GLN A 447 -4.61 7.83 3.65
C GLN A 447 -4.44 9.27 3.13
N LEU A 448 -5.10 10.24 3.76
CA LEU A 448 -5.01 11.64 3.34
C LEU A 448 -3.59 12.21 3.49
N TYR A 449 -2.91 11.91 4.60
CA TYR A 449 -1.55 12.36 4.85
C TYR A 449 -0.55 11.67 3.90
N MET A 450 -0.69 10.36 3.71
CA MET A 450 0.12 9.60 2.75
C MET A 450 -0.07 10.12 1.31
N LEU A 451 -1.30 10.44 0.89
CA LEU A 451 -1.55 11.07 -0.41
C LEU A 451 -0.80 12.40 -0.55
N ALA A 452 -0.81 13.22 0.50
CA ALA A 452 -0.07 14.48 0.50
C ALA A 452 1.44 14.26 0.33
N GLU A 453 2.00 13.24 0.98
CA GLU A 453 3.41 12.89 0.81
C GLU A 453 3.72 12.40 -0.62
N LEU A 454 2.88 11.54 -1.22
CA LEU A 454 3.05 11.14 -2.63
C LEU A 454 3.03 12.35 -3.58
N ILE A 455 2.10 13.30 -3.37
CA ILE A 455 2.03 14.54 -4.16
C ILE A 455 3.29 15.38 -3.95
N PHE A 456 3.76 15.50 -2.71
CA PHE A 456 4.98 16.23 -2.37
C PHE A 456 6.20 15.64 -3.11
N HIS A 457 6.41 14.32 -3.04
CA HIS A 457 7.51 13.65 -3.75
C HIS A 457 7.39 13.81 -5.28
N GLY A 458 6.18 13.64 -5.83
CA GLY A 458 5.94 13.83 -7.26
C GLY A 458 6.14 15.27 -7.76
N ARG A 459 5.93 16.29 -6.91
CA ARG A 459 6.23 17.69 -7.26
C ARG A 459 7.72 17.99 -7.26
N ASN A 460 8.47 17.33 -6.38
CA ASN A 460 9.92 17.49 -6.28
C ASN A 460 10.70 16.62 -7.27
N ARG A 461 10.02 15.90 -8.18
CA ARG A 461 10.63 14.98 -9.15
C ARG A 461 11.43 13.85 -8.49
N ASN A 462 10.92 13.34 -7.38
CA ASN A 462 11.48 12.16 -6.71
C ASN A 462 10.55 10.96 -6.91
N PRO A 463 10.47 10.38 -8.12
CA PRO A 463 9.56 9.28 -8.42
C PRO A 463 9.90 8.01 -7.61
N ASP A 464 11.17 7.79 -7.27
CA ASP A 464 11.61 6.67 -6.44
C ASP A 464 10.94 6.70 -5.06
N LEU A 465 10.94 7.88 -4.42
CA LEU A 465 10.28 8.09 -3.12
C LEU A 465 8.76 7.96 -3.20
N VAL A 466 8.14 8.24 -4.36
CA VAL A 466 6.70 7.97 -4.56
C VAL A 466 6.45 6.46 -4.51
N ILE A 467 7.26 5.67 -5.21
CA ILE A 467 7.14 4.20 -5.24
C ILE A 467 7.44 3.62 -3.86
N GLN A 468 8.55 4.00 -3.24
CA GLN A 468 8.95 3.53 -1.90
C GLN A 468 7.87 3.88 -0.86
N THR A 469 7.40 5.12 -0.82
CA THR A 469 6.34 5.53 0.12
C THR A 469 5.07 4.74 -0.13
N PHE A 470 4.72 4.48 -1.40
CA PHE A 470 3.54 3.70 -1.74
C PHE A 470 3.67 2.24 -1.28
N VAL A 471 4.77 1.55 -1.60
CA VAL A 471 4.95 0.13 -1.27
C VAL A 471 5.04 -0.12 0.23
N THR A 472 5.67 0.81 0.96
CA THR A 472 5.73 0.75 2.42
C THR A 472 4.34 0.84 3.03
N HIS A 473 3.50 1.77 2.56
CA HIS A 473 2.25 2.12 3.24
C HIS A 473 0.99 1.52 2.63
N PHE A 474 1.03 1.02 1.39
CA PHE A 474 -0.14 0.53 0.67
C PHE A 474 0.05 -0.88 0.11
N TYR A 475 -1.06 -1.59 -0.07
CA TYR A 475 -1.07 -2.80 -0.88
C TYR A 475 -0.90 -2.45 -2.37
N ILE A 476 -0.09 -3.23 -3.09
CA ILE A 476 0.12 -3.07 -4.54
C ILE A 476 -1.10 -3.66 -5.27
N VAL A 477 -2.05 -2.79 -5.59
CA VAL A 477 -3.34 -3.13 -6.22
C VAL A 477 -3.55 -2.23 -7.44
N GLY A 478 -3.91 -2.82 -8.58
CA GLY A 478 -4.12 -2.08 -9.84
C GLY A 478 -2.83 -1.48 -10.42
N LEU A 479 -1.70 -2.10 -10.12
CA LEU A 479 -0.36 -1.65 -10.49
C LEU A 479 0.51 -2.85 -10.92
N PRO A 480 1.49 -2.63 -11.81
CA PRO A 480 2.39 -3.69 -12.27
C PRO A 480 3.41 -3.98 -11.16
N ARG A 481 3.10 -4.99 -10.34
CA ARG A 481 3.84 -5.35 -9.13
C ARG A 481 5.29 -5.66 -9.44
N ASP A 482 5.54 -6.45 -10.47
CA ASP A 482 6.88 -6.96 -10.76
C ASP A 482 7.81 -5.82 -11.20
N ASP A 483 7.31 -4.88 -12.03
CA ASP A 483 8.04 -3.66 -12.37
C ASP A 483 8.35 -2.81 -11.12
N ILE A 484 7.40 -2.70 -10.19
CA ILE A 484 7.61 -1.96 -8.93
C ILE A 484 8.66 -2.64 -8.05
N LEU A 485 8.65 -3.97 -7.94
CA LEU A 485 9.62 -4.71 -7.12
C LEU A 485 11.01 -4.67 -7.73
N GLN A 486 11.12 -4.88 -9.04
CA GLN A 486 12.39 -4.75 -9.76
C GLN A 486 12.99 -3.34 -9.59
N LEU A 487 12.14 -2.31 -9.67
CA LEU A 487 12.57 -0.94 -9.42
C LEU A 487 13.06 -0.75 -7.98
N LEU A 488 12.34 -1.27 -6.99
CA LEU A 488 12.77 -1.20 -5.58
C LEU A 488 14.08 -1.94 -5.31
N GLU A 489 14.31 -3.08 -5.97
CA GLU A 489 15.58 -3.82 -5.87
C GLU A 489 16.74 -3.04 -6.48
N SER A 490 16.48 -2.25 -7.53
CA SER A 490 17.49 -1.39 -8.17
C SER A 490 17.74 -0.05 -7.46
N MET A 491 16.88 0.35 -6.52
CA MET A 491 16.99 1.62 -5.82
C MET A 491 18.01 1.52 -4.68
N GLU A 492 19.12 2.24 -4.79
CA GLU A 492 19.99 2.52 -3.65
C GLU A 492 19.26 3.46 -2.68
N CYS A 493 18.94 2.97 -1.48
CA CYS A 493 18.39 3.83 -0.43
C CYS A 493 19.52 4.68 0.14
N ASP A 494 19.42 6.00 -0.05
CA ASP A 494 20.26 6.95 0.68
C ASP A 494 19.85 6.95 2.17
N PRO A 495 20.74 6.51 3.09
CA PRO A 495 20.42 6.39 4.51
C PRO A 495 20.10 7.76 5.15
N GLU A 496 20.61 8.87 4.59
CA GLU A 496 20.34 10.22 5.11
C GLU A 496 18.90 10.68 4.84
N THR A 497 18.27 10.19 3.78
CA THR A 497 16.87 10.49 3.50
C THR A 497 15.93 9.44 4.08
N GLU A 498 16.40 8.20 4.25
CA GLU A 498 15.59 7.08 4.76
C GLU A 498 15.02 7.38 6.15
N TRP A 499 15.81 7.90 7.10
CA TRP A 499 15.33 8.12 8.48
C TRP A 499 14.18 9.12 8.60
N ILE A 500 14.09 10.10 7.68
CA ILE A 500 12.98 11.07 7.65
C ILE A 500 11.68 10.32 7.35
N TRP A 501 11.79 9.20 6.63
CA TRP A 501 10.67 8.47 6.05
C TRP A 501 10.51 7.03 6.58
N ALA A 502 11.38 6.55 7.46
CA ALA A 502 11.42 5.16 7.96
C ALA A 502 10.30 4.76 8.94
N ALA A 503 9.24 5.56 9.08
CA ALA A 503 8.16 5.22 10.01
C ALA A 503 7.34 4.05 9.45
N GLU A 504 7.54 2.86 10.03
CA GLU A 504 6.80 1.67 9.64
C GLU A 504 5.29 1.82 9.95
N PRO A 505 4.41 1.52 8.98
CA PRO A 505 2.99 1.49 9.23
C PRO A 505 2.62 0.32 10.14
N ARG A 506 1.61 0.51 10.98
CA ARG A 506 1.03 -0.60 11.74
C ARG A 506 0.29 -1.59 10.86
N VAL A 507 -0.33 -1.07 9.80
CA VAL A 507 -1.15 -1.81 8.85
C VAL A 507 -0.99 -1.14 7.50
N LYS A 508 -0.82 -1.93 6.44
CA LYS A 508 -0.91 -1.42 5.08
C LYS A 508 -2.31 -0.87 4.82
N LEU A 509 -2.33 0.31 4.23
CA LEU A 509 -3.52 0.99 3.82
C LEU A 509 -3.98 0.42 2.48
N HIS A 510 -5.27 0.56 2.22
CA HIS A 510 -5.76 0.27 0.89
C HIS A 510 -5.58 1.51 0.02
N PRO A 511 -5.00 1.39 -1.18
CA PRO A 511 -4.87 2.55 -2.06
C PRO A 511 -6.25 3.02 -2.53
N ASN A 512 -6.31 4.28 -2.94
CA ASN A 512 -7.42 4.84 -3.72
C ASN A 512 -6.89 5.10 -5.14
N HIS A 513 -7.79 5.43 -6.06
CA HIS A 513 -7.43 5.72 -7.45
C HIS A 513 -6.38 6.83 -7.62
N VAL A 514 -6.40 7.85 -6.76
CA VAL A 514 -5.42 8.94 -6.82
C VAL A 514 -4.03 8.45 -6.43
N HIS A 515 -3.93 7.58 -5.41
CA HIS A 515 -2.65 6.99 -5.02
C HIS A 515 -2.07 6.15 -6.17
N THR A 516 -2.89 5.29 -6.80
CA THR A 516 -2.43 4.46 -7.92
C THR A 516 -2.05 5.30 -9.14
N ALA A 517 -2.80 6.36 -9.45
CA ALA A 517 -2.45 7.30 -10.53
C ALA A 517 -1.10 8.00 -10.30
N MET A 518 -0.77 8.33 -9.04
CA MET A 518 0.54 8.88 -8.69
C MET A 518 1.68 7.88 -8.91
N VAL A 519 1.45 6.59 -8.63
CA VAL A 519 2.44 5.55 -8.89
C VAL A 519 2.61 5.30 -10.39
N TRP A 520 1.53 5.22 -11.16
CA TRP A 520 1.61 5.13 -12.64
C TRP A 520 2.41 6.29 -13.23
N ARG A 521 2.20 7.50 -12.71
CA ARG A 521 3.01 8.66 -13.09
C ARG A 521 4.49 8.51 -12.72
N ALA A 522 4.79 8.01 -11.52
CA ALA A 522 6.19 7.80 -11.09
C ALA A 522 6.89 6.73 -11.94
N LEU A 523 6.22 5.61 -12.23
CA LEU A 523 6.71 4.56 -13.14
C LEU A 523 7.02 5.13 -14.53
N LEU A 524 6.13 5.99 -15.05
CA LEU A 524 6.34 6.68 -16.31
C LEU A 524 7.52 7.65 -16.28
N GLU A 525 7.74 8.36 -15.17
CA GLU A 525 8.89 9.27 -15.03
C GLU A 525 10.22 8.50 -14.97
N LEU A 526 10.23 7.31 -14.37
CA LEU A 526 11.39 6.42 -14.31
C LEU A 526 11.68 5.66 -15.61
N THR A 527 10.65 5.46 -16.43
CA THR A 527 10.82 4.83 -17.74
C THR A 527 11.59 5.77 -18.67
N ARG A 528 12.78 5.36 -19.12
CA ARG A 528 13.64 6.16 -20.02
C ARG A 528 13.29 5.94 -21.49
N ASP A 529 12.99 4.70 -21.86
CA ASP A 529 12.86 4.29 -23.26
C ASP A 529 11.42 4.31 -23.77
N ASP A 530 11.26 4.63 -25.06
CA ASP A 530 9.96 4.62 -25.75
C ASP A 530 9.33 3.22 -25.82
N ARG A 531 10.15 2.17 -25.92
CA ARG A 531 9.68 0.78 -25.84
C ARG A 531 9.11 0.45 -24.46
N GLY A 532 9.79 0.91 -23.40
CA GLY A 532 9.31 0.77 -22.02
C GLY A 532 8.00 1.52 -21.81
N LEU A 533 7.87 2.70 -22.43
CA LEU A 533 6.64 3.50 -22.38
C LEU A 533 5.45 2.76 -23.01
N THR A 534 5.62 2.16 -24.20
CA THR A 534 4.57 1.36 -24.84
C THR A 534 4.23 0.12 -24.01
N SER A 535 5.23 -0.61 -23.52
CA SER A 535 5.03 -1.79 -22.66
C SER A 535 4.25 -1.45 -21.39
N LEU A 536 4.59 -0.32 -20.73
CA LEU A 536 3.91 0.14 -19.53
C LEU A 536 2.47 0.58 -19.82
N TYR A 537 2.22 1.16 -21.00
CA TYR A 537 0.88 1.51 -21.45
C TYR A 537 0.02 0.27 -21.74
N ASP A 538 0.58 -0.75 -22.39
CA ASP A 538 -0.11 -2.02 -22.62
C ASP A 538 -0.46 -2.71 -21.29
N LYS A 539 0.43 -2.63 -20.30
CA LYS A 539 0.14 -3.09 -18.93
C LYS A 539 -1.02 -2.29 -18.32
N LEU A 540 -1.04 -0.97 -18.46
CA LEU A 540 -2.15 -0.12 -17.99
C LEU A 540 -3.50 -0.55 -18.61
N LEU A 541 -3.53 -0.78 -19.92
CA LEU A 541 -4.73 -1.24 -20.63
C LEU A 541 -5.20 -2.59 -20.10
N ARG A 542 -4.29 -3.55 -19.90
CA ARG A 542 -4.62 -4.84 -19.27
C ARG A 542 -5.23 -4.62 -17.88
N PHE A 543 -4.62 -3.81 -17.02
CA PHE A 543 -5.18 -3.51 -15.69
C PHE A 543 -6.54 -2.82 -15.72
N ALA A 544 -6.81 -2.02 -16.73
CA ALA A 544 -8.11 -1.40 -16.95
C ALA A 544 -9.16 -2.43 -17.42
N ASP A 545 -8.76 -3.38 -18.26
CA ASP A 545 -9.62 -4.43 -18.83
C ASP A 545 -9.94 -5.56 -17.84
N LEU A 546 -9.05 -5.86 -16.87
CA LEU A 546 -9.26 -6.90 -15.84
C LEU A 546 -10.55 -6.71 -15.00
N GLY A 547 -11.22 -5.56 -15.10
CA GLY A 547 -12.57 -5.37 -14.56
C GLY A 547 -13.67 -6.17 -15.26
N SER A 548 -13.40 -6.80 -16.42
CA SER A 548 -14.40 -7.38 -17.32
C SER A 548 -14.40 -8.93 -17.42
N GLU A 549 -14.04 -9.66 -16.35
CA GLU A 549 -14.40 -11.07 -16.09
C GLU A 549 -13.36 -12.21 -16.29
N SER A 550 -12.09 -12.01 -16.66
CA SER A 550 -11.17 -13.18 -16.74
C SER A 550 -9.70 -12.82 -16.53
N SER A 551 -9.18 -13.07 -15.33
CA SER A 551 -7.75 -12.90 -15.02
C SER A 551 -7.03 -14.25 -15.03
N SER A 552 -6.70 -14.74 -16.22
CA SER A 552 -5.62 -15.70 -16.40
C SER A 552 -4.32 -14.99 -16.03
N THR A 553 -3.73 -15.38 -14.90
CA THR A 553 -2.36 -15.15 -14.43
C THR A 553 -1.44 -14.42 -15.43
N LEU A 554 -1.38 -13.08 -15.35
CA LEU A 554 -0.33 -12.29 -16.02
C LEU A 554 1.09 -12.64 -15.54
N HIS A 555 1.20 -13.38 -14.42
CA HIS A 555 2.47 -13.88 -13.90
C HIS A 555 2.29 -15.32 -13.37
N PRO A 556 3.25 -16.24 -13.60
CA PRO A 556 3.16 -17.66 -13.22
C PRO A 556 3.16 -17.97 -11.70
N GLY A 557 3.13 -16.96 -10.82
CA GLY A 557 3.48 -17.10 -9.40
C GLY A 557 2.39 -16.78 -8.42
N VAL A 558 2.50 -15.60 -7.80
CA VAL A 558 1.53 -15.11 -6.82
C VAL A 558 0.45 -14.31 -7.53
N PRO A 559 -0.84 -14.71 -7.45
CA PRO A 559 -1.95 -13.94 -7.98
C PRO A 559 -1.92 -12.49 -7.50
N TYR A 560 -2.26 -11.59 -8.39
CA TYR A 560 -2.40 -10.18 -8.07
C TYR A 560 -3.60 -9.97 -7.15
N LEU A 561 -3.47 -9.04 -6.20
CA LEU A 561 -4.65 -8.57 -5.47
C LEU A 561 -5.52 -7.78 -6.45
N HIS A 562 -6.68 -8.34 -6.81
CA HIS A 562 -7.61 -7.68 -7.72
C HIS A 562 -8.22 -6.43 -7.06
N PRO A 563 -8.38 -5.32 -7.79
CA PRO A 563 -9.13 -4.18 -7.27
C PRO A 563 -10.57 -4.63 -6.95
N PRO A 564 -11.14 -4.22 -5.81
CA PRO A 564 -12.49 -4.62 -5.45
C PRO A 564 -13.51 -4.03 -6.44
N PRO A 565 -14.69 -4.67 -6.65
CA PRO A 565 -15.68 -4.24 -7.66
C PRO A 565 -16.17 -2.79 -7.53
N GLY A 566 -16.16 -2.23 -6.31
CA GLY A 566 -16.49 -0.83 -6.07
C GLY A 566 -15.50 0.17 -6.67
N PHE A 567 -14.35 -0.30 -7.14
CA PHE A 567 -13.51 0.44 -8.09
C PHE A 567 -14.18 0.29 -9.44
N LYS A 568 -14.97 1.30 -9.85
CA LYS A 568 -15.71 1.32 -11.12
C LYS A 568 -14.86 0.83 -12.30
N THR A 569 -13.57 1.12 -12.26
CA THR A 569 -12.53 0.60 -13.14
C THR A 569 -11.27 0.32 -12.31
N GLY A 570 -10.50 -0.72 -12.67
CA GLY A 570 -9.24 -1.04 -11.98
C GLY A 570 -8.21 0.09 -12.05
N VAL A 571 -8.33 0.92 -13.08
CA VAL A 571 -7.51 2.10 -13.36
C VAL A 571 -8.42 3.31 -13.51
N ASP A 572 -8.07 4.41 -12.83
CA ASP A 572 -8.80 5.68 -12.95
C ASP A 572 -8.33 6.51 -14.14
N ALA A 573 -9.21 7.37 -14.64
CA ALA A 573 -8.91 8.23 -15.79
C ALA A 573 -7.65 9.09 -15.55
N ALA A 574 -7.43 9.56 -14.32
CA ALA A 574 -6.25 10.35 -13.98
C ALA A 574 -4.92 9.63 -14.23
N ALA A 575 -4.89 8.29 -14.20
CA ALA A 575 -3.70 7.51 -14.52
C ALA A 575 -3.32 7.59 -16.01
N PHE A 576 -4.27 7.87 -16.91
CA PHE A 576 -4.02 8.02 -18.35
C PHE A 576 -3.41 9.37 -18.72
N THR A 577 -3.62 10.43 -17.92
CA THR A 577 -3.09 11.77 -18.20
C THR A 577 -1.57 11.81 -18.46
N PRO A 578 -0.72 11.21 -17.59
CA PRO A 578 0.72 11.22 -17.85
C PRO A 578 1.10 10.40 -19.10
N PHE A 579 0.35 9.34 -19.44
CA PHE A 579 0.54 8.59 -20.69
C PHE A 579 0.18 9.42 -21.90
N VAL A 580 -0.99 10.07 -21.92
CA VAL A 580 -1.40 10.98 -23.01
C VAL A 580 -0.32 12.02 -23.23
N ARG A 581 0.12 12.73 -22.19
CA ARG A 581 1.19 13.72 -22.30
C ARG A 581 2.47 13.15 -22.89
N ARG A 582 2.96 12.01 -22.39
CA ARG A 582 4.27 11.48 -22.80
C ARG A 582 4.22 10.84 -24.19
N ILE A 583 3.18 10.08 -24.50
CA ILE A 583 2.97 9.42 -25.79
C ILE A 583 2.69 10.47 -26.89
N CYS A 584 1.90 11.51 -26.61
CA CYS A 584 1.70 12.63 -27.53
C CYS A 584 3.03 13.29 -27.91
N ARG A 585 3.92 13.50 -26.95
CA ARG A 585 5.23 14.12 -27.19
C ARG A 585 6.19 13.21 -27.95
N ALA A 586 6.15 11.91 -27.69
CA ALA A 586 7.05 10.94 -28.32
C ALA A 586 6.60 10.53 -29.73
N PHE A 587 5.31 10.32 -29.94
CA PHE A 587 4.76 9.71 -31.16
C PHE A 587 3.74 10.61 -31.90
N GLY A 588 3.48 11.81 -31.39
CA GLY A 588 2.53 12.76 -31.97
C GLY A 588 1.10 12.67 -31.40
N PRO A 589 0.27 13.70 -31.64
CA PRO A 589 -1.06 13.83 -31.03
C PRO A 589 -2.06 12.76 -31.51
N GLU A 590 -1.89 12.19 -32.71
CA GLU A 590 -2.73 11.10 -33.23
C GLU A 590 -2.67 9.86 -32.32
N ARG A 591 -1.47 9.53 -31.81
CA ARG A 591 -1.31 8.43 -30.86
C ARG A 591 -1.99 8.73 -29.53
N GLY A 592 -2.02 9.99 -29.11
CA GLY A 592 -2.79 10.43 -27.95
C GLY A 592 -4.30 10.27 -28.13
N MET A 593 -4.82 10.54 -29.33
CA MET A 593 -6.24 10.31 -29.65
C MET A 593 -6.62 8.82 -29.56
N LEU A 594 -5.71 7.92 -29.96
CA LEU A 594 -5.92 6.48 -29.76
C LEU A 594 -6.07 6.12 -28.28
N ILE A 595 -5.33 6.76 -27.38
CA ILE A 595 -5.51 6.55 -25.93
C ILE A 595 -6.91 6.96 -25.48
N ILE A 596 -7.44 8.08 -25.98
CA ILE A 596 -8.81 8.51 -25.66
C ILE A 596 -9.83 7.49 -26.18
N LYS A 597 -9.63 6.95 -27.38
CA LYS A 597 -10.45 5.86 -27.93
C LYS A 597 -10.38 4.61 -27.07
N ASP A 598 -9.20 4.22 -26.61
CA ASP A 598 -9.00 3.05 -25.75
C ASP A 598 -9.69 3.25 -24.39
N MET A 599 -9.63 4.45 -23.80
CA MET A 599 -10.39 4.78 -22.59
C MET A 599 -11.90 4.60 -22.80
N LEU A 600 -12.44 5.10 -23.91
CA LEU A 600 -13.86 4.96 -24.25
C LEU A 600 -14.26 3.49 -24.46
N ASN A 601 -13.42 2.69 -25.13
CA ASN A 601 -13.62 1.26 -25.31
C ASN A 601 -13.67 0.51 -23.95
N LEU A 602 -12.81 0.92 -23.02
CA LEU A 602 -12.76 0.43 -21.64
C LEU A 602 -13.86 1.02 -20.73
N LYS A 603 -14.79 1.80 -21.27
CA LYS A 603 -15.86 2.51 -20.54
C LYS A 603 -15.32 3.47 -19.47
N ILE A 604 -14.08 3.93 -19.62
CA ILE A 604 -13.45 4.97 -18.79
C ILE A 604 -13.73 6.32 -19.45
N LYS A 605 -14.50 7.16 -18.76
CA LYS A 605 -14.79 8.51 -19.27
C LYS A 605 -13.52 9.39 -19.23
N PRO A 606 -13.07 9.94 -20.37
CA PRO A 606 -11.99 10.91 -20.39
C PRO A 606 -12.36 12.15 -19.57
N THR A 607 -11.40 12.65 -18.78
CA THR A 607 -11.52 13.92 -18.05
C THR A 607 -11.01 15.08 -18.90
N ILE A 608 -11.33 16.31 -18.48
CA ILE A 608 -10.92 17.50 -19.22
C ILE A 608 -9.40 17.57 -19.32
N HIS A 609 -8.67 17.06 -18.33
CA HIS A 609 -7.21 17.06 -18.32
C HIS A 609 -6.58 16.24 -19.45
N GLN A 610 -7.12 15.07 -19.81
CA GLN A 610 -6.55 14.31 -20.95
C GLN A 610 -6.83 15.04 -22.27
N LEU A 611 -8.02 15.62 -22.42
CA LEU A 611 -8.36 16.43 -23.58
C LEU A 611 -7.52 17.70 -23.66
N THR A 612 -7.21 18.35 -22.52
CA THR A 612 -6.30 19.50 -22.45
C THR A 612 -4.92 19.15 -22.97
N GLU A 613 -4.33 18.03 -22.53
CA GLU A 613 -3.01 17.60 -23.01
C GLU A 613 -3.01 17.29 -24.51
N LEU A 614 -4.08 16.66 -25.00
CA LEU A 614 -4.24 16.37 -26.43
C LEU A 614 -4.40 17.64 -27.27
N ALA A 615 -5.28 18.56 -26.85
CA ALA A 615 -5.53 19.82 -27.53
C ALA A 615 -4.30 20.72 -27.55
N MET A 616 -3.55 20.75 -26.43
CA MET A 616 -2.28 21.45 -26.31
C MET A 616 -1.23 20.88 -27.28
N GLU A 617 -1.17 19.56 -27.45
CA GLU A 617 -0.23 18.97 -28.38
C GLU A 617 -0.60 19.26 -29.85
N TYR A 618 -1.88 19.17 -30.23
CA TYR A 618 -2.33 19.58 -31.56
C TYR A 618 -1.98 21.04 -31.83
N SER A 619 -2.22 21.94 -30.88
CA SER A 619 -1.93 23.36 -31.08
C SER A 619 -0.42 23.63 -31.13
N ARG A 620 0.37 22.91 -30.33
CA ARG A 620 1.85 22.94 -30.38
C ARG A 620 2.42 22.43 -31.70
N SER A 621 1.77 21.44 -32.32
CA SER A 621 2.14 20.95 -33.66
C SER A 621 1.73 21.91 -34.80
N GLY A 622 0.88 22.91 -34.51
CA GLY A 622 0.40 23.88 -35.47
C GLY A 622 -0.80 23.43 -36.30
N ASP A 623 -1.47 22.32 -35.93
CA ASP A 623 -2.68 21.80 -36.59
C ASP A 623 -3.93 22.56 -36.10
N VAL A 624 -4.13 23.76 -36.66
CA VAL A 624 -5.22 24.66 -36.29
C VAL A 624 -6.59 24.00 -36.46
N ALA A 625 -6.77 23.24 -37.55
CA ALA A 625 -8.05 22.63 -37.88
C ALA A 625 -8.47 21.59 -36.83
N LYS A 626 -7.56 20.68 -36.44
CA LYS A 626 -7.88 19.67 -35.43
C LYS A 626 -8.03 20.24 -34.03
N THR A 627 -7.21 21.22 -33.65
CA THR A 627 -7.36 21.88 -32.35
C THR A 627 -8.70 22.59 -32.22
N LEU A 628 -9.09 23.40 -33.21
CA LEU A 628 -10.37 24.12 -33.17
C LEU A 628 -11.54 23.14 -33.30
N GLY A 629 -11.44 22.10 -34.13
CA GLY A 629 -12.46 21.05 -34.21
C GLY A 629 -12.66 20.30 -32.89
N LEU A 630 -11.58 20.00 -32.15
CA LEU A 630 -11.67 19.41 -30.82
C LEU A 630 -12.31 20.39 -29.82
N LEU A 631 -11.92 21.66 -29.85
CA LEU A 631 -12.53 22.70 -29.01
C LEU A 631 -14.04 22.82 -29.29
N ASP A 632 -14.45 22.89 -30.56
CA ASP A 632 -15.84 22.97 -30.98
C ASP A 632 -16.66 21.77 -30.47
N GLN A 633 -16.09 20.55 -30.53
CA GLN A 633 -16.75 19.34 -30.03
C GLN A 633 -16.98 19.38 -28.52
N VAL A 634 -16.00 19.83 -27.74
CA VAL A 634 -16.15 19.92 -26.27
C VAL A 634 -17.08 21.07 -25.88
N GLU A 635 -17.01 22.22 -26.58
CA GLU A 635 -17.94 23.34 -26.39
C GLU A 635 -19.39 22.96 -26.71
N ALA A 636 -19.61 22.24 -27.82
CA ALA A 636 -20.92 21.75 -28.23
C ALA A 636 -21.48 20.70 -27.25
N ALA A 637 -20.63 19.77 -26.77
CA ALA A 637 -21.03 18.78 -25.78
C ALA A 637 -21.50 19.43 -24.47
N GLU A 638 -20.82 20.50 -24.03
CA GLU A 638 -21.23 21.26 -22.85
C GLU A 638 -22.50 22.07 -23.08
N ALA A 639 -22.67 22.71 -24.23
CA ALA A 639 -23.90 23.42 -24.59
C ALA A 639 -25.12 22.47 -24.59
N ASN A 640 -24.94 21.26 -25.13
CA ASN A 640 -25.96 20.21 -25.12
C ASN A 640 -26.28 19.73 -23.69
N ALA A 641 -25.26 19.59 -22.83
CA ALA A 641 -25.46 19.25 -21.43
C ALA A 641 -26.21 20.34 -20.66
N ALA A 642 -25.91 21.62 -20.91
CA ALA A 642 -26.61 22.75 -20.30
C ALA A 642 -28.07 22.84 -20.77
N ALA A 643 -28.34 22.60 -22.06
CA ALA A 643 -29.69 22.53 -22.60
C ALA A 643 -30.50 21.38 -21.97
N ALA A 644 -29.86 20.22 -21.73
CA ALA A 644 -30.49 19.08 -21.08
C ALA A 644 -30.80 19.32 -19.58
N GLU A 645 -29.99 20.12 -18.88
CA GLU A 645 -30.21 20.50 -17.47
C GLU A 645 -31.40 21.47 -17.30
N GLY A 646 -31.74 22.25 -18.34
CA GLY A 646 -32.90 23.15 -18.34
C GLY A 646 -34.25 22.45 -18.56
N VAL A 647 -34.26 21.19 -19.00
CA VAL A 647 -35.50 20.42 -19.21
C VAL A 647 -35.98 19.86 -17.88
N ASN A 648 -37.20 20.25 -17.51
CA ASN A 648 -37.85 19.94 -16.24
C ASN A 648 -37.68 18.44 -15.86
N PRO A 649 -37.02 18.12 -14.73
CA PRO A 649 -36.64 16.74 -14.38
C PRO A 649 -37.81 15.76 -14.27
N ASN A 650 -39.04 16.27 -14.14
CA ASN A 650 -40.24 15.45 -13.96
C ASN A 650 -40.83 14.85 -15.24
N VAL A 651 -40.35 15.23 -16.44
CA VAL A 651 -40.94 14.77 -17.72
C VAL A 651 -40.14 13.62 -18.37
N VAL A 652 -38.91 13.36 -17.92
CA VAL A 652 -37.98 12.40 -18.58
C VAL A 652 -37.57 11.25 -17.66
N GLU A 653 -38.53 10.69 -16.90
CA GLU A 653 -38.27 9.47 -16.11
C GLU A 653 -38.36 8.18 -16.95
N ASN A 654 -38.90 8.24 -18.17
CA ASN A 654 -39.15 7.05 -19.00
C ASN A 654 -38.20 6.86 -20.20
N GLU A 655 -37.25 7.78 -20.47
CA GLU A 655 -36.19 7.48 -21.42
C GLU A 655 -35.01 6.78 -20.72
N PRO A 656 -34.49 5.67 -21.29
CA PRO A 656 -33.37 4.96 -20.71
C PRO A 656 -32.18 5.91 -20.55
N ARG A 657 -31.73 6.11 -19.31
CA ARG A 657 -30.55 6.89 -18.89
C ARG A 657 -29.24 6.54 -19.65
N ALA A 658 -29.25 5.52 -20.50
CA ALA A 658 -28.15 5.07 -21.34
C ALA A 658 -27.77 6.05 -22.49
N ILE A 659 -28.62 7.03 -22.84
CA ILE A 659 -28.35 7.94 -23.98
C ILE A 659 -27.83 9.32 -23.54
N ARG A 660 -27.92 9.67 -22.24
CA ARG A 660 -27.37 10.94 -21.70
C ARG A 660 -25.91 10.83 -21.25
N ASP A 661 -25.15 9.94 -21.88
CA ASP A 661 -23.69 9.93 -21.78
C ASP A 661 -23.13 11.05 -22.67
N HIS A 662 -23.17 12.29 -22.17
CA HIS A 662 -22.24 13.31 -22.62
C HIS A 662 -20.83 12.81 -22.27
N LEU A 663 -20.20 12.10 -23.21
CA LEU A 663 -18.88 11.47 -23.04
C LEU A 663 -17.78 12.50 -22.78
N LEU A 664 -18.03 13.77 -23.12
CA LEU A 664 -17.06 14.85 -23.00
C LEU A 664 -17.33 15.71 -21.75
N PRO A 665 -16.27 16.02 -20.97
CA PRO A 665 -16.36 16.85 -19.77
C PRO A 665 -16.52 18.34 -20.11
N ARG A 666 -17.01 19.13 -19.15
CA ARG A 666 -17.12 20.59 -19.29
C ARG A 666 -15.73 21.22 -19.48
N VAL A 667 -15.62 22.21 -20.35
CA VAL A 667 -14.38 22.96 -20.58
C VAL A 667 -14.09 23.82 -19.36
N ASP A 668 -12.82 23.95 -18.98
CA ASP A 668 -12.37 24.87 -17.92
C ASP A 668 -11.43 25.95 -18.49
N ARG A 669 -11.17 27.01 -17.69
CA ARG A 669 -10.22 28.08 -18.07
C ARG A 669 -8.83 27.52 -18.40
N VAL A 670 -8.44 26.43 -17.73
CA VAL A 670 -7.16 25.75 -17.93
C VAL A 670 -7.02 25.21 -19.35
N PHE A 671 -8.08 24.60 -19.88
CA PHE A 671 -8.12 24.05 -21.23
C PHE A 671 -7.79 25.15 -22.26
N TYR A 672 -8.51 26.28 -22.23
CA TYR A 672 -8.25 27.40 -23.14
C TYR A 672 -6.83 27.95 -22.99
N VAL A 673 -6.36 28.15 -21.76
CA VAL A 673 -4.98 28.64 -21.50
C VAL A 673 -3.93 27.72 -22.12
N ALA A 674 -4.11 26.40 -22.01
CA ALA A 674 -3.19 25.43 -22.59
C ALA A 674 -3.20 25.47 -24.13
N VAL A 675 -4.40 25.58 -24.74
CA VAL A 675 -4.55 25.66 -26.20
C VAL A 675 -3.90 26.91 -26.77
N VAL A 676 -4.21 28.10 -26.21
CA VAL A 676 -3.61 29.38 -26.62
C VAL A 676 -2.09 29.31 -26.51
N ARG A 677 -1.55 28.75 -25.42
CA ARG A 677 -0.11 28.55 -25.27
C ARG A 677 0.50 27.66 -26.34
N GLY A 678 -0.12 26.55 -26.69
CA GLY A 678 0.39 25.70 -27.76
C GLY A 678 0.39 26.41 -29.11
N PHE A 679 -0.61 27.26 -29.42
CA PHE A 679 -0.57 28.09 -30.63
C PHE A 679 0.51 29.17 -30.60
N LEU A 680 0.80 29.75 -29.43
CA LEU A 680 1.94 30.65 -29.27
C LEU A 680 3.27 29.91 -29.53
N GLN A 681 3.40 28.64 -29.11
CA GLN A 681 4.58 27.82 -29.39
C GLN A 681 4.76 27.50 -30.88
N SER A 682 3.66 27.33 -31.62
CA SER A 682 3.67 27.07 -33.06
C SER A 682 3.60 28.33 -33.93
N ASN A 683 3.71 29.52 -33.31
CA ASN A 683 3.63 30.82 -33.98
C ASN A 683 2.35 31.04 -34.81
N ARG A 684 1.21 30.51 -34.32
CA ARG A 684 -0.12 30.66 -34.93
C ARG A 684 -0.95 31.71 -34.18
N LEU A 685 -0.54 32.98 -34.27
CA LEU A 685 -1.13 34.08 -33.51
C LEU A 685 -2.63 34.29 -33.76
N ASP A 686 -3.09 34.13 -35.01
CA ASP A 686 -4.50 34.32 -35.35
C ASP A 686 -5.40 33.29 -34.66
N ALA A 687 -4.97 32.02 -34.63
CA ALA A 687 -5.67 30.96 -33.94
C ALA A 687 -5.63 31.15 -32.41
N ALA A 688 -4.50 31.63 -31.87
CA ALA A 688 -4.37 31.96 -30.45
C ALA A 688 -5.38 33.05 -30.03
N ARG A 689 -5.52 34.11 -30.83
CA ARG A 689 -6.51 35.17 -30.62
C ARG A 689 -7.94 34.67 -30.74
N ASP A 690 -8.23 33.75 -31.66
CA ASP A 690 -9.58 33.19 -31.75
C ASP A 690 -9.99 32.46 -30.48
N VAL A 691 -9.12 31.59 -29.97
CA VAL A 691 -9.36 30.85 -28.73
C VAL A 691 -9.42 31.78 -27.51
N GLU A 692 -8.59 32.83 -27.46
CA GLU A 692 -8.65 33.86 -26.41
C GLU A 692 -10.00 34.58 -26.40
N ARG A 693 -10.51 35.02 -27.56
CA ARG A 693 -11.84 35.65 -27.66
C ARG A 693 -12.95 34.74 -27.17
N ARG A 694 -12.89 33.45 -27.49
CA ARG A 694 -13.86 32.44 -27.00
C ARG A 694 -13.78 32.29 -25.48
N MET A 695 -12.57 32.19 -24.94
CA MET A 695 -12.34 32.13 -23.48
C MET A 695 -12.88 33.38 -22.78
N TYR A 696 -12.59 34.58 -23.31
CA TYR A 696 -13.06 35.85 -22.78
C TYR A 696 -14.59 35.96 -22.81
N LYS A 697 -15.21 35.60 -23.94
CA LYS A 697 -16.68 35.58 -24.08
C LYS A 697 -17.34 34.68 -23.03
N ARG A 698 -16.69 33.56 -22.67
CA ARG A 698 -17.26 32.56 -21.76
C ARG A 698 -17.06 32.87 -20.28
N TYR A 699 -15.85 33.29 -19.90
CA TYR A 699 -15.50 33.44 -18.47
C TYR A 699 -15.18 34.87 -18.05
N GLY A 700 -15.10 35.81 -19.00
CA GLY A 700 -14.52 37.13 -18.80
C GLY A 700 -13.02 37.08 -18.49
N TYR A 701 -12.43 38.25 -18.27
CA TYR A 701 -11.10 38.39 -17.70
C TYR A 701 -11.08 39.53 -16.71
N VAL A 702 -10.64 39.23 -15.48
CA VAL A 702 -10.36 40.22 -14.44
C VAL A 702 -8.91 40.08 -14.03
N ALA A 703 -8.12 41.11 -14.28
CA ALA A 703 -6.69 41.11 -13.98
C ALA A 703 -6.46 40.84 -12.48
N GLY A 704 -5.59 39.87 -12.18
CA GLY A 704 -5.25 39.48 -10.81
C GLY A 704 -6.18 38.44 -10.17
N GLU A 705 -7.30 38.09 -10.80
CA GLU A 705 -8.18 37.00 -10.32
C GLU A 705 -7.51 35.63 -10.51
N ASN A 706 -6.85 35.43 -11.66
CA ASN A 706 -6.17 34.19 -11.96
C ASN A 706 -4.79 34.43 -12.59
N HIS A 707 -3.76 34.16 -11.80
CA HIS A 707 -2.36 34.33 -12.22
C HIS A 707 -2.02 33.60 -13.54
N HIS A 708 -2.61 32.43 -13.81
CA HIS A 708 -2.32 31.70 -15.04
C HIS A 708 -2.84 32.42 -16.29
N VAL A 709 -3.98 33.08 -16.14
CA VAL A 709 -4.61 33.88 -17.20
C VAL A 709 -3.86 35.19 -17.37
N ASP A 710 -3.45 35.85 -16.28
CA ASP A 710 -2.61 37.07 -16.34
C ASP A 710 -1.29 36.80 -17.09
N VAL A 711 -0.62 35.69 -16.78
CA VAL A 711 0.63 35.30 -17.48
C VAL A 711 0.34 34.98 -18.95
N LEU A 712 -0.79 34.34 -19.27
CA LEU A 712 -1.18 34.08 -20.66
C LEU A 712 -1.33 35.39 -21.46
N TYR A 713 -2.07 36.37 -20.94
CA TYR A 713 -2.23 37.67 -21.60
C TYR A 713 -0.90 38.40 -21.76
N ALA A 714 -0.03 38.32 -20.76
CA ALA A 714 1.30 38.89 -20.83
C ALA A 714 2.20 38.18 -21.86
N ASP A 715 2.04 36.87 -22.07
CA ASP A 715 2.73 36.11 -23.13
C ASP A 715 2.15 36.47 -24.52
N LEU A 716 0.83 36.61 -24.63
CA LEU A 716 0.12 36.96 -25.87
C LEU A 716 0.50 38.37 -26.37
N GLN A 717 0.42 39.39 -25.51
CA GLN A 717 0.80 40.79 -25.85
C GLN A 717 2.24 40.89 -26.35
N ALA A 718 3.12 40.10 -25.75
CA ALA A 718 4.52 40.17 -26.05
C ALA A 718 4.85 39.44 -27.38
N ALA A 719 4.13 38.35 -27.69
CA ALA A 719 4.17 37.72 -29.00
C ALA A 719 3.61 38.63 -30.12
N GLU A 720 2.54 39.40 -29.83
CA GLU A 720 1.99 40.40 -30.77
C GLU A 720 2.96 41.55 -31.07
N SER A 721 3.82 41.87 -30.10
CA SER A 721 4.87 42.88 -30.25
C SER A 721 6.08 42.38 -31.07
N GLY A 722 6.01 41.16 -31.62
CA GLY A 722 7.10 40.54 -32.37
C GLY A 722 8.30 40.13 -31.51
N GLN A 723 8.16 40.15 -30.17
CA GLN A 723 9.24 39.71 -29.29
C GLN A 723 9.27 38.18 -29.27
N SER A 724 10.37 37.60 -29.75
CA SER A 724 10.66 36.17 -29.58
C SER A 724 10.89 35.87 -28.10
N ILE A 725 9.83 35.54 -27.38
CA ILE A 725 9.92 35.31 -25.93
C ILE A 725 9.94 33.81 -25.66
N PRO A 726 10.94 33.31 -24.90
CA PRO A 726 10.81 32.00 -24.29
C PRO A 726 9.59 32.05 -23.38
N LEU A 727 8.53 31.33 -23.76
CA LEU A 727 7.27 31.32 -23.02
C LEU A 727 7.56 31.16 -21.54
N ARG A 728 7.00 32.06 -20.72
CA ARG A 728 7.22 32.01 -19.29
C ARG A 728 6.77 30.64 -18.79
N PRO A 729 7.62 29.93 -18.04
CA PRO A 729 7.28 28.59 -17.58
C PRO A 729 6.05 28.71 -16.70
N VAL A 730 4.92 28.24 -17.22
CA VAL A 730 3.76 28.04 -16.39
C VAL A 730 4.01 26.79 -15.61
N ARG A 731 4.33 27.03 -14.34
CA ARG A 731 4.41 25.99 -13.34
C ARG A 731 3.14 25.15 -13.50
N PRO A 732 3.27 23.83 -13.70
CA PRO A 732 2.11 22.97 -13.89
C PRO A 732 1.10 23.25 -12.78
N LEU A 733 -0.19 23.16 -13.08
CA LEU A 733 -1.32 23.49 -12.19
C LEU A 733 -1.28 22.83 -10.80
N LEU A 734 -0.35 21.90 -10.60
CA LEU A 734 0.06 21.38 -9.31
C LEU A 734 1.24 22.19 -8.73
N GLY A 735 0.97 23.46 -8.40
CA GLY A 735 1.52 24.31 -7.32
C GLY A 735 3.03 24.36 -6.98
N ASN A 736 3.64 25.55 -7.12
CA ASN A 736 4.55 26.15 -6.10
C ASN A 736 4.66 27.69 -6.31
N PRO A 737 4.62 28.57 -5.28
CA PRO A 737 4.46 30.02 -5.38
C PRO A 737 5.72 30.83 -4.95
N LEU A 738 6.87 30.59 -5.56
CA LEU A 738 8.11 31.32 -5.24
C LEU A 738 8.13 32.78 -5.74
N LEU A 739 7.09 33.26 -6.43
CA LEU A 739 7.02 34.64 -6.92
C LEU A 739 6.55 35.67 -5.89
N PHE A 740 6.18 35.28 -4.68
CA PHE A 740 5.81 36.23 -3.63
C PHE A 740 6.98 36.75 -2.78
N LEU A 741 8.18 36.14 -2.88
CA LEU A 741 9.37 36.65 -2.19
C LEU A 741 10.09 37.75 -2.98
N THR A 742 9.98 37.79 -4.31
CA THR A 742 10.58 38.86 -5.12
C THR A 742 9.82 40.18 -5.02
N ARG A 743 8.50 40.17 -4.74
CA ARG A 743 7.74 41.39 -4.40
C ARG A 743 8.02 41.95 -3.01
N PHE A 744 8.66 41.19 -2.12
CA PHE A 744 9.09 41.70 -0.81
C PHE A 744 10.45 42.41 -0.86
N GLN A 745 11.30 42.14 -1.87
CA GLN A 745 12.56 42.86 -2.06
C GLN A 745 12.38 44.27 -2.65
N THR A 746 11.31 44.51 -3.42
CA THR A 746 11.03 45.84 -3.99
C THR A 746 10.27 46.77 -3.05
N VAL A 747 9.66 46.27 -1.97
CA VAL A 747 8.95 47.10 -0.97
C VAL A 747 9.78 47.35 0.29
N THR A 748 10.91 46.66 0.47
CA THR A 748 11.84 46.91 1.59
C THR A 748 13.06 47.75 1.23
N SER A 749 13.14 48.29 0.00
CA SER A 749 14.26 49.16 -0.42
C SER A 749 14.18 50.62 0.05
N VAL A 750 13.22 50.98 0.93
CA VAL A 750 13.09 52.36 1.44
C VAL A 750 13.41 52.50 2.93
N VAL A 751 13.66 51.43 3.70
CA VAL A 751 14.00 51.59 5.12
C VAL A 751 15.20 50.74 5.55
N HIS A 752 16.26 51.46 5.94
CA HIS A 752 17.45 51.06 6.70
C HIS A 752 18.61 50.38 5.97
N LYS A 753 19.49 51.22 5.41
CA LYS A 753 20.93 50.96 5.27
C LYS A 753 21.55 50.87 6.67
N GLY A 754 21.85 49.66 7.16
CA GLY A 754 22.59 49.53 8.41
C GLY A 754 22.66 48.14 9.06
N SER A 755 22.67 47.02 8.32
CA SER A 755 22.97 45.72 8.97
C SER A 755 23.34 44.54 8.06
N TYR A 756 23.88 44.78 6.86
CA TYR A 756 24.22 43.66 5.95
C TYR A 756 25.58 43.00 6.21
N LYS A 757 26.49 43.65 6.95
CA LYS A 757 27.86 43.12 7.17
C LYS A 757 27.90 42.01 8.24
N ALA A 758 27.09 42.11 9.30
CA ALA A 758 27.06 41.13 10.39
C ALA A 758 26.30 39.83 10.06
N LEU A 759 25.43 39.85 9.04
CA LEU A 759 24.68 38.67 8.61
C LEU A 759 25.50 37.78 7.66
N LEU A 760 26.34 38.39 6.82
CA LEU A 760 27.22 37.64 5.89
C LEU A 760 28.35 36.90 6.63
N GLU A 761 28.92 37.48 7.69
CA GLU A 761 29.97 36.80 8.47
C GLU A 761 29.45 35.59 9.27
N LYS A 762 28.17 35.56 9.65
CA LYS A 762 27.60 34.41 10.39
C LYS A 762 27.09 33.28 9.48
N VAL A 763 26.80 33.56 8.22
CA VAL A 763 26.27 32.55 7.28
C VAL A 763 27.39 31.77 6.57
N CYS A 764 28.57 32.36 6.39
CA CYS A 764 29.71 31.68 5.76
C CYS A 764 30.40 30.60 6.63
N ILE A 765 30.08 30.50 7.92
CA ILE A 765 30.79 29.58 8.85
C ILE A 765 30.14 28.19 8.96
N LYS A 766 28.95 27.93 8.39
CA LYS A 766 28.20 26.67 8.62
C LYS A 766 27.59 25.98 7.39
N LEU A 767 28.32 25.88 6.28
CA LEU A 767 27.91 25.02 5.14
C LEU A 767 29.10 24.23 4.55
N PRO A 768 29.31 22.96 4.93
CA PRO A 768 30.31 22.08 4.31
C PRO A 768 29.97 21.69 2.87
N LEU A 769 28.70 21.78 2.46
CA LEU A 769 28.20 21.31 1.16
C LEU A 769 28.51 22.25 -0.02
N LEU A 770 28.81 23.54 0.23
CA LEU A 770 29.13 24.50 -0.84
C LEU A 770 30.60 24.45 -1.29
N ARG A 771 31.48 23.77 -0.55
CA ARG A 771 32.89 23.57 -0.96
C ARG A 771 33.09 22.45 -1.98
N ARG A 772 32.13 21.52 -2.12
CA ARG A 772 32.17 20.42 -3.11
C ARG A 772 31.54 20.77 -4.46
N LEU A 773 30.78 21.86 -4.54
CA LEU A 773 30.14 22.32 -5.78
C LEU A 773 30.86 23.51 -6.43
N MET A 774 31.89 24.06 -5.77
CA MET A 774 32.71 25.17 -6.28
C MET A 774 34.22 24.86 -6.28
N GLY A 775 34.58 23.58 -6.21
CA GLY A 775 35.87 23.06 -6.66
C GLY A 775 35.58 22.08 -7.78
#